data_AF-A0A254SB38-F1
#
_entry.id   AF-A0A254SB38-F1
#
_cell.length_a   1.000
_cell.length_b   1.000
_cell.length_c   1.000
_cell.angle_alpha   90.00
_cell.angle_beta   90.00
_cell.angle_gamma   90.00
#
_symmetry.space_group_name_H-M   'P 1'
#
loop_
_entity.id
_entity.type
_entity.pdbx_description
1 polymer ?
#
loop_
_entity_poly.entity_id
_entity_poly.type
_entity_poly.pdbx_seq_one_letter_code
_entity_poly.pdbx_strand_id
1 'polypeptide(L)'
;MDYDYKTSKLWNETLGLTNDANQDKINILQASFIQTRERIAEFLGKIPSLFPGYTVHNISHSDALWQMTDIILTDSEIKINPVEAYVLGCSFLFHDLGMSPAIYNDYSSLRETDLWKDTYAYFIRETHAQDEAQRKADEETIRKQHTLNAKELPLFRFEAEKGFKKEYAYLIENPDLRESFGSTIGEIAASHGLAMDEIEKETLNEEISPSGFPSQWKLSPLKLACILRIADAIHITADRTPYILWFTQKLNNQSRLHWNFHSKLHNPSVQKGQLVYISNSAFSKSERDSWWLCHDTLKMINQELRDVDLLFSRLNIEPLGAYCVKDIDSPKALSTHIKVDGWTPVDIQMKVTNVSSLVQSLGGVALYGDNQLVPLREMVQNASDAIRARRKMDNEDESWGDINITIDTSSEEPFIEVEDTGIGMSEKVLAGPFLDFGTSFWHSSLMRDELPGLENSGFQSTGHFGIGFYSVFMLGDKVTVTTRRYDEHREDTRVLEFTAGSKSRPLLRRAEQNEYIKNGGTKIRVHLKDPSKLSDELAETKVPIDSYIASLFSCMDCNIYLTTNMTSKKKIISANDWKTMDPFDFLKRIHANNKRKYYHFGDKEINDAYLKEISSRVRLVKNQKGDILGRGCLDANVDGFLTVGGIAAGNTRRYMGVLTATCHEANRYRAYPCISESDFKKWIEEQVEILSEDLSWEKDDPDFQIASVVHAFCANTKNLHVAYYKGKPVNYNDIKQIINTTAYNKYVIFQKTMTDILEEHNIVYSDNTFWSVSFIPYILRSSNFRMLRTFNRHDYFPIYKETMILSTIIAKACAEVWQEDVNLITKESTIDQPIKEVVGTISGKEIIEACDYVITKSPKEAPN
;
A
#
# COMPACT_ATOMS: atom_id res chain seq x y z
N MET A 1 -5.79 -5.11 45.86
CA MET A 1 -4.56 -5.28 46.67
C MET A 1 -3.54 -4.46 45.93
N ASP A 2 -3.16 -3.31 46.48
CA ASP A 2 -2.11 -2.50 45.86
C ASP A 2 -0.77 -3.13 46.23
N TYR A 3 0.09 -3.33 45.24
CA TYR A 3 1.47 -3.76 45.47
C TYR A 3 2.18 -2.68 46.27
N ASP A 4 2.68 -3.03 47.46
CA ASP A 4 3.54 -2.14 48.23
C ASP A 4 5.00 -2.55 47.99
N TYR A 5 5.75 -1.73 47.26
CA TYR A 5 7.17 -1.95 46.99
C TYR A 5 7.98 -2.16 48.28
N LYS A 6 7.53 -1.61 49.42
CA LYS A 6 8.18 -1.79 50.74
C LYS A 6 8.14 -3.22 51.24
N THR A 7 7.25 -4.04 50.72
CA THR A 7 7.17 -5.47 51.06
C THR A 7 8.14 -6.32 50.25
N SER A 8 8.77 -5.78 49.20
CA SER A 8 9.75 -6.51 48.40
C SER A 8 11.01 -6.83 49.21
N LYS A 9 11.61 -7.99 48.94
CA LYS A 9 12.88 -8.40 49.51
C LYS A 9 13.98 -7.42 49.08
N LEU A 10 14.02 -7.06 47.79
CA LEU A 10 14.96 -6.09 47.24
C LEU A 10 14.94 -4.76 48.01
N TRP A 11 13.76 -4.18 48.27
CA TRP A 11 13.67 -2.94 49.04
C TRP A 11 14.23 -3.12 50.44
N ASN A 12 13.78 -4.14 51.17
CA ASN A 12 14.17 -4.37 52.57
C ASN A 12 15.66 -4.67 52.74
N GLU A 13 16.30 -5.29 51.75
CA GLU A 13 17.74 -5.57 51.73
C GLU A 13 18.60 -4.40 51.22
N THR A 14 17.99 -3.30 50.75
CA THR A 14 18.71 -2.15 50.19
C THR A 14 18.24 -0.80 50.76
N LEU A 15 17.25 -0.16 50.15
CA LEU A 15 16.77 1.18 50.53
C LEU A 15 15.95 1.19 51.83
N GLY A 16 15.41 0.04 52.23
CA GLY A 16 14.69 -0.19 53.48
C GLY A 16 15.59 -0.64 54.64
N LEU A 17 16.90 -0.78 54.42
CA LEU A 17 17.85 -1.18 55.45
C LEU A 17 17.82 -0.21 56.64
N THR A 18 17.92 -0.78 57.85
CA THR A 18 18.06 -0.05 59.10
C THR A 18 19.31 -0.54 59.83
N ASN A 19 20.01 0.39 60.49
CA ASN A 19 21.25 0.14 61.24
C ASN A 19 22.47 -0.27 60.38
N ASP A 20 22.60 0.27 59.16
CA ASP A 20 23.81 0.10 58.33
C ASP A 20 24.90 1.12 58.66
N ALA A 21 26.17 0.79 58.41
CA ALA A 21 27.29 1.70 58.59
C ALA A 21 27.21 2.96 57.71
N ASN A 22 26.47 2.91 56.59
CA ASN A 22 26.25 4.00 55.65
C ASN A 22 24.80 4.52 55.67
N GLN A 23 24.09 4.40 56.81
CA GLN A 23 22.67 4.72 56.92
C GLN A 23 22.31 6.12 56.40
N ASP A 24 23.13 7.14 56.64
CA ASP A 24 22.89 8.51 56.16
C ASP A 24 22.75 8.57 54.62
N LYS A 25 23.59 7.81 53.91
CA LYS A 25 23.55 7.73 52.45
C LYS A 25 22.31 6.97 51.96
N ILE A 26 21.94 5.90 52.67
CA ILE A 26 20.71 5.14 52.38
C ILE A 26 19.47 6.03 52.57
N ASN A 27 19.43 6.82 53.65
CA ASN A 27 18.33 7.74 53.93
C ASN A 27 18.18 8.81 52.84
N ILE A 28 19.29 9.33 52.29
CA ILE A 28 19.26 10.29 51.18
C ILE A 28 18.64 9.66 49.92
N LEU A 29 19.08 8.45 49.55
CA LEU A 29 18.54 7.71 48.40
C LEU A 29 17.06 7.38 48.60
N GLN A 30 16.70 6.89 49.78
CA GLN A 30 15.32 6.54 50.15
C GLN A 30 14.39 7.76 50.07
N ALA A 31 14.78 8.88 50.69
CA ALA A 31 13.98 10.10 50.69
C ALA A 31 13.79 10.63 49.27
N SER A 32 14.85 10.63 48.45
CA SER A 32 14.76 11.04 47.05
C SER A 32 13.83 10.13 46.25
N PHE A 33 13.91 8.80 46.42
CA PHE A 33 13.05 7.86 45.69
C PHE A 33 11.57 8.08 46.04
N ILE A 34 11.24 8.20 47.33
CA ILE A 34 9.86 8.42 47.78
C ILE A 34 9.30 9.72 47.20
N GLN A 35 10.08 10.80 47.24
CA GLN A 35 9.68 12.10 46.70
C GLN A 35 9.47 12.04 45.18
N THR A 36 10.38 11.38 44.45
CA THR A 36 10.25 11.19 43.00
C THR A 36 9.02 10.33 42.66
N ARG A 37 8.77 9.26 43.42
CA ARG A 37 7.59 8.40 43.28
C ARG A 37 6.28 9.17 43.45
N GLU A 38 6.17 9.98 44.50
CA GLU A 38 4.97 10.79 44.76
C GLU A 38 4.65 11.75 43.60
N ARG A 39 5.68 12.40 43.05
CA ARG A 39 5.52 13.30 41.91
C ARG A 39 5.10 12.56 40.64
N ILE A 40 5.78 11.46 40.32
CA ILE A 40 5.53 10.67 39.11
C ILE A 40 4.14 10.00 39.15
N ALA A 41 3.64 9.61 40.33
CA ALA A 41 2.34 8.97 40.48
C ALA A 41 1.18 9.80 39.88
N GLU A 42 1.25 11.14 39.98
CA GLU A 42 0.25 12.03 39.39
C GLU A 42 0.24 11.95 37.86
N PHE A 43 1.42 11.87 37.23
CA PHE A 43 1.57 11.75 35.79
C PHE A 43 1.16 10.36 35.28
N LEU A 44 1.63 9.29 35.93
CA LEU A 44 1.25 7.92 35.55
C LEU A 44 -0.27 7.69 35.67
N GLY A 45 -0.92 8.33 36.65
CA GLY A 45 -2.37 8.30 36.81
C GLY A 45 -3.16 8.88 35.62
N LYS A 46 -2.51 9.62 34.70
CA LYS A 46 -3.15 10.22 33.52
C LYS A 46 -3.06 9.34 32.26
N ILE A 47 -2.21 8.30 32.23
CA ILE A 47 -2.07 7.40 31.06
C ILE A 47 -3.42 6.84 30.57
N PRO A 48 -4.34 6.36 31.44
CA PRO A 48 -5.62 5.79 30.99
C PRO A 48 -6.53 6.78 30.25
N SER A 49 -6.29 8.10 30.35
CA SER A 49 -7.10 9.09 29.63
C SER A 49 -6.87 9.07 28.13
N LEU A 50 -5.64 8.78 27.69
CA LEU A 50 -5.28 8.61 26.27
C LEU A 50 -5.30 7.14 25.85
N PHE A 51 -4.97 6.21 26.76
CA PHE A 51 -4.91 4.77 26.49
C PHE A 51 -5.98 3.98 27.26
N PRO A 52 -7.29 4.26 27.07
CA PRO A 52 -8.36 3.68 27.89
C PRO A 52 -8.57 2.18 27.68
N GLY A 53 -7.98 1.58 26.64
CA GLY A 53 -8.07 0.14 26.36
C GLY A 53 -6.81 -0.65 26.75
N TYR A 54 -5.78 0.01 27.25
CA TYR A 54 -4.53 -0.66 27.62
C TYR A 54 -4.68 -1.31 29.01
N THR A 55 -3.76 -2.21 29.34
CA THR A 55 -3.58 -2.68 30.70
C THR A 55 -3.18 -1.52 31.62
N VAL A 56 -3.22 -1.72 32.94
CA VAL A 56 -2.85 -0.69 33.91
C VAL A 56 -1.34 -0.40 33.83
N HIS A 57 -0.98 0.85 33.51
CA HIS A 57 0.39 1.40 33.49
C HIS A 57 0.51 2.56 34.49
N ASN A 58 -0.21 2.49 35.62
CA ASN A 58 -0.13 3.51 36.67
C ASN A 58 0.95 3.16 37.71
N ILE A 59 1.05 3.94 38.78
CA ILE A 59 2.04 3.73 39.85
C ILE A 59 2.07 2.30 40.42
N SER A 60 0.92 1.61 40.48
CA SER A 60 0.85 0.24 40.99
C SER A 60 1.64 -0.75 40.14
N HIS A 61 1.76 -0.50 38.83
CA HIS A 61 2.60 -1.30 37.96
C HIS A 61 4.08 -1.11 38.29
N SER A 62 4.56 0.14 38.37
CA SER A 62 5.94 0.44 38.76
C SER A 62 6.30 -0.14 40.13
N ASP A 63 5.37 -0.14 41.09
CA ASP A 63 5.59 -0.74 42.41
C ASP A 63 5.68 -2.28 42.34
N ALA A 64 4.87 -2.91 41.49
CA ALA A 64 4.89 -4.35 41.30
C ALA A 64 6.22 -4.85 40.70
N LEU A 65 6.93 -4.02 39.91
CA LEU A 65 8.23 -4.38 39.32
C LEU A 65 9.30 -4.73 40.37
N TRP A 66 9.20 -4.17 41.59
CA TRP A 66 10.04 -4.58 42.71
C TRP A 66 9.84 -6.05 43.09
N GLN A 67 8.59 -6.51 43.13
CA GLN A 67 8.28 -7.91 43.44
C GLN A 67 8.59 -8.83 42.25
N MET A 68 8.39 -8.37 41.01
CA MET A 68 8.81 -9.13 39.83
C MET A 68 10.32 -9.35 39.81
N THR A 69 11.08 -8.34 40.26
CA THR A 69 12.53 -8.45 40.44
C THR A 69 12.89 -9.48 41.52
N ASP A 70 12.18 -9.52 42.64
CA ASP A 70 12.38 -10.56 43.66
C ASP A 70 12.13 -11.97 43.10
N ILE A 71 11.10 -12.13 42.27
CA ILE A 71 10.73 -13.41 41.66
C ILE A 71 11.85 -13.90 40.75
N ILE A 72 12.34 -13.06 39.84
CA ILE A 72 13.42 -13.50 38.93
C ILE A 72 14.68 -13.83 39.71
N LEU A 73 15.06 -13.00 40.69
CA LEU A 73 16.28 -13.17 41.50
C LEU A 73 16.17 -14.23 42.61
N THR A 74 15.07 -14.98 42.73
CA THR A 74 14.83 -15.91 43.86
C THR A 74 15.94 -16.96 44.03
N ASP A 75 16.47 -17.49 42.92
CA ASP A 75 17.56 -18.49 42.89
C ASP A 75 18.87 -17.89 42.30
N SER A 76 19.06 -16.57 42.41
CA SER A 76 20.22 -15.85 41.88
C SER A 76 21.27 -15.52 42.94
N GLU A 77 22.54 -15.48 42.53
CA GLU A 77 23.63 -14.94 43.34
C GLU A 77 23.88 -13.43 43.10
N ILE A 78 23.12 -12.79 42.20
CA ILE A 78 23.22 -11.36 41.95
C ILE A 78 22.90 -10.59 43.23
N LYS A 79 23.83 -9.72 43.61
CA LYS A 79 23.63 -8.75 44.69
C LYS A 79 23.37 -7.37 44.09
N ILE A 80 22.31 -6.72 44.58
CA ILE A 80 21.98 -5.34 44.27
C ILE A 80 22.34 -4.49 45.48
N ASN A 81 23.16 -3.47 45.30
CA ASN A 81 23.50 -2.53 46.37
C ASN A 81 22.52 -1.35 46.44
N PRO A 82 22.54 -0.50 47.50
CA PRO A 82 21.60 0.61 47.66
C PRO A 82 21.58 1.62 46.51
N VAL A 83 22.71 1.92 45.85
CA VAL A 83 22.71 2.82 44.68
C VAL A 83 22.03 2.15 43.50
N GLU A 84 22.37 0.89 43.22
CA GLU A 84 21.73 0.14 42.14
C GLU A 84 20.22 0.01 42.37
N ALA A 85 19.77 -0.22 43.60
CA ALA A 85 18.35 -0.26 43.95
C ALA A 85 17.66 1.11 43.76
N TYR A 86 18.33 2.22 44.09
CA TYR A 86 17.80 3.56 43.82
C TYR A 86 17.66 3.82 42.32
N VAL A 87 18.70 3.53 41.54
CA VAL A 87 18.70 3.73 40.09
C VAL A 87 17.63 2.87 39.43
N LEU A 88 17.60 1.56 39.73
CA LEU A 88 16.61 0.62 39.22
C LEU A 88 15.18 1.03 39.60
N GLY A 89 14.98 1.39 40.87
CA GLY A 89 13.70 1.86 41.38
C GLY A 89 13.20 3.11 40.64
N CYS A 90 14.07 4.11 40.45
CA CYS A 90 13.74 5.27 39.64
C CYS A 90 13.43 4.88 38.20
N SER A 91 14.21 3.99 37.57
CA SER A 91 13.93 3.52 36.21
C SER A 91 12.57 2.83 36.08
N PHE A 92 12.11 2.07 37.08
CA PHE A 92 10.73 1.55 37.12
C PHE A 92 9.66 2.63 37.05
N LEU A 93 9.91 3.80 37.65
CA LEU A 93 9.00 4.93 37.63
C LEU A 93 9.01 5.66 36.29
N PHE A 94 10.16 5.74 35.62
CA PHE A 94 10.34 6.51 34.39
C PHE A 94 10.03 5.73 33.10
N HIS A 95 10.12 4.40 33.06
CA HIS A 95 10.04 3.63 31.80
C HIS A 95 8.73 3.85 31.02
N ASP A 96 7.59 3.82 31.71
CA ASP A 96 6.26 4.08 31.14
C ASP A 96 5.87 5.57 31.17
N LEU A 97 6.65 6.40 31.88
CA LEU A 97 6.28 7.79 32.12
C LEU A 97 6.13 8.56 30.81
N GLY A 98 6.94 8.23 29.79
CA GLY A 98 6.84 8.79 28.45
C GLY A 98 5.49 8.58 27.74
N MET A 99 4.64 7.67 28.23
CA MET A 99 3.27 7.50 27.74
C MET A 99 2.27 8.49 28.35
N SER A 100 2.65 9.23 29.40
CA SER A 100 1.71 10.10 30.11
C SER A 100 1.37 11.33 29.26
N PRO A 101 0.08 11.57 28.96
CA PRO A 101 -0.34 12.76 28.22
C PRO A 101 -0.05 14.05 29.01
N ALA A 102 0.09 13.99 30.34
CA ALA A 102 0.35 15.15 31.19
C ALA A 102 1.77 15.73 31.04
N ILE A 103 2.67 15.00 30.38
CA ILE A 103 4.02 15.48 30.05
C ILE A 103 3.99 16.41 28.84
N TYR A 104 3.00 16.20 27.96
CA TYR A 104 2.76 17.04 26.80
C TYR A 104 1.83 18.18 27.24
N ASN A 105 2.40 19.36 27.55
CA ASN A 105 1.63 20.56 27.91
C ASN A 105 0.49 20.82 26.90
N ASP A 106 0.81 20.71 25.63
CA ASP A 106 -0.13 20.53 24.53
C ASP A 106 0.43 19.48 23.55
N TYR A 107 -0.44 18.88 22.74
CA TYR A 107 0.00 17.98 21.67
C TYR A 107 0.54 18.73 20.45
N SER A 108 0.74 20.06 20.52
CA SER A 108 1.09 20.87 19.34
C SER A 108 2.46 20.44 18.79
N SER A 109 3.45 20.33 19.66
CA SER A 109 4.80 19.86 19.29
C SER A 109 4.80 18.43 18.78
N LEU A 110 3.98 17.55 19.37
CA LEU A 110 3.82 16.17 18.91
C LEU A 110 3.25 16.12 17.48
N ARG A 111 2.23 16.94 17.20
CA ARG A 111 1.53 16.98 15.91
C ARG A 111 2.32 17.65 14.80
N GLU A 112 3.37 18.38 15.15
CA GLU A 112 4.33 18.93 14.18
C GLU A 112 5.34 17.88 13.68
N THR A 113 5.50 16.76 14.38
CA THR A 113 6.42 15.68 13.96
C THR A 113 5.94 14.99 12.69
N ASP A 114 6.89 14.56 11.85
CA ASP A 114 6.58 13.84 10.62
C ASP A 114 5.95 12.47 10.91
N LEU A 115 6.39 11.81 11.98
CA LEU A 115 5.78 10.56 12.45
C LEU A 115 4.28 10.72 12.74
N TRP A 116 3.89 11.80 13.43
CA TRP A 116 2.48 12.06 13.71
C TRP A 116 1.70 12.35 12.43
N LYS A 117 2.22 13.23 11.57
CA LYS A 117 1.56 13.60 10.31
C LYS A 117 1.34 12.39 9.41
N ASP A 118 2.33 11.52 9.30
CA ASP A 118 2.23 10.28 8.54
C ASP A 118 1.21 9.32 9.13
N THR A 119 1.23 9.14 10.46
CA THR A 119 0.28 8.27 11.16
C THR A 119 -1.15 8.80 11.02
N TYR A 120 -1.34 10.11 11.09
CA TYR A 120 -2.63 10.77 10.85
C TYR A 120 -3.09 10.59 9.39
N ALA A 121 -2.20 10.80 8.41
CA ALA A 121 -2.48 10.59 6.99
C ALA A 121 -2.87 9.13 6.68
N TYR A 122 -2.30 8.17 7.38
CA TYR A 122 -2.71 6.76 7.32
C TYR A 122 -4.13 6.57 7.85
N PHE A 123 -4.40 6.97 9.11
CA PHE A 123 -5.69 6.72 9.74
C PHE A 123 -6.85 7.52 9.14
N ILE A 124 -6.60 8.71 8.58
CA ILE A 124 -7.66 9.49 7.92
C ILE A 124 -8.15 8.80 6.64
N ARG A 125 -7.27 8.09 5.93
CA ARG A 125 -7.66 7.29 4.75
C ARG A 125 -8.41 6.03 5.12
N GLU A 126 -8.11 5.42 6.27
CA GLU A 126 -8.77 4.21 6.75
C GLU A 126 -10.15 4.49 7.36
N THR A 127 -10.25 5.54 8.20
CA THR A 127 -11.47 5.82 8.99
C THR A 127 -12.42 6.80 8.32
N HIS A 128 -11.90 7.68 7.44
CA HIS A 128 -12.62 8.84 6.91
C HIS A 128 -13.21 9.78 7.98
N ALA A 129 -12.72 9.72 9.23
CA ALA A 129 -13.20 10.51 10.36
C ALA A 129 -12.04 11.22 11.07
N GLN A 130 -12.05 12.56 11.06
CA GLN A 130 -10.94 13.40 11.55
C GLN A 130 -10.64 13.17 13.03
N ASP A 131 -11.66 13.22 13.89
CA ASP A 131 -11.48 13.08 15.35
C ASP A 131 -10.94 11.70 15.73
N GLU A 132 -11.38 10.63 15.07
CA GLU A 132 -10.90 9.27 15.32
C GLU A 132 -9.46 9.10 14.84
N ALA A 133 -9.14 9.59 13.64
CA ALA A 133 -7.80 9.53 13.07
C ALA A 133 -6.79 10.31 13.93
N GLN A 134 -7.17 11.50 14.39
CA GLN A 134 -6.34 12.33 15.27
C GLN A 134 -6.03 11.61 16.59
N ARG A 135 -7.05 11.04 17.25
CA ARG A 135 -6.87 10.30 18.50
C ARG A 135 -5.95 9.08 18.32
N LYS A 136 -6.14 8.31 17.25
CA LYS A 136 -5.29 7.15 16.92
C LYS A 136 -3.85 7.57 16.61
N ALA A 137 -3.66 8.69 15.91
CA ALA A 137 -2.33 9.23 15.62
C ALA A 137 -1.63 9.72 16.89
N ASP A 138 -2.33 10.41 17.79
CA ASP A 138 -1.79 10.80 19.10
C ASP A 138 -1.35 9.55 19.90
N GLU A 139 -2.20 8.53 20.00
CA GLU A 139 -1.91 7.26 20.70
C GLU A 139 -0.67 6.55 20.13
N GLU A 140 -0.60 6.34 18.82
CA GLU A 140 0.48 5.57 18.19
C GLU A 140 1.80 6.35 18.18
N THR A 141 1.77 7.67 17.98
CA THR A 141 2.99 8.50 18.02
C THR A 141 3.59 8.53 19.43
N ILE A 142 2.76 8.75 20.46
CA ILE A 142 3.24 8.73 21.85
C ILE A 142 3.80 7.36 22.21
N ARG A 143 3.12 6.28 21.81
CA ARG A 143 3.61 4.93 22.02
C ARG A 143 4.91 4.63 21.30
N LYS A 144 5.18 5.18 20.11
CA LYS A 144 6.47 5.00 19.45
C LYS A 144 7.59 5.82 20.09
N GLN A 145 7.27 7.00 20.61
CA GLN A 145 8.25 7.93 21.18
C GLN A 145 8.49 7.71 22.68
N HIS A 146 7.67 6.93 23.39
CA HIS A 146 7.69 6.88 24.86
C HIS A 146 9.04 6.46 25.45
N THR A 147 9.78 5.55 24.81
CA THR A 147 11.11 5.11 25.26
C THR A 147 12.12 6.25 25.17
N LEU A 148 12.12 7.00 24.06
CA LEU A 148 12.95 8.19 23.88
C LEU A 148 12.58 9.28 24.90
N ASN A 149 11.29 9.46 25.20
CA ASN A 149 10.86 10.42 26.21
C ASN A 149 11.27 9.95 27.62
N ALA A 150 11.15 8.66 27.93
CA ALA A 150 11.60 8.07 29.19
C ALA A 150 13.10 8.31 29.45
N LYS A 151 13.90 8.37 28.38
CA LYS A 151 15.33 8.71 28.45
C LYS A 151 15.60 10.12 28.98
N GLU A 152 14.86 11.11 28.48
CA GLU A 152 15.11 12.53 28.78
C GLU A 152 14.46 13.01 30.09
N LEU A 153 13.37 12.36 30.50
CA LEU A 153 12.53 12.81 31.62
C LEU A 153 13.23 12.93 32.99
N PRO A 154 14.21 12.10 33.37
CA PRO A 154 14.92 12.26 34.64
C PRO A 154 15.66 13.60 34.79
N LEU A 155 16.12 14.18 33.67
CA LEU A 155 16.83 15.46 33.62
C LEU A 155 15.93 16.62 33.17
N PHE A 156 14.71 16.33 32.71
CA PHE A 156 13.81 17.32 32.15
C PHE A 156 13.43 18.41 33.18
N ARG A 157 13.48 19.66 32.72
CA ARG A 157 13.18 20.86 33.52
C ARG A 157 11.79 21.37 33.18
N PHE A 158 10.87 21.28 34.13
CA PHE A 158 9.56 21.90 34.04
C PHE A 158 9.68 23.40 34.33
N GLU A 159 9.04 24.24 33.53
CA GLU A 159 9.08 25.69 33.66
C GLU A 159 7.65 26.23 33.78
N ALA A 160 7.42 27.09 34.78
CA ALA A 160 6.15 27.76 34.97
C ALA A 160 6.36 29.26 35.24
N GLU A 161 5.49 30.10 34.68
CA GLU A 161 5.47 31.53 34.96
C GLU A 161 4.55 31.83 36.14
N LYS A 162 5.10 32.41 37.20
CA LYS A 162 4.35 32.83 38.38
C LYS A 162 4.55 34.32 38.61
N GLY A 163 3.69 35.12 37.98
CA GLY A 163 3.88 36.58 37.87
C GLY A 163 5.01 36.92 36.90
N PHE A 164 6.01 37.68 37.33
CA PHE A 164 7.18 38.06 36.52
C PHE A 164 8.40 37.13 36.73
N LYS A 165 8.27 36.04 37.49
CA LYS A 165 9.37 35.10 37.77
C LYS A 165 9.09 33.74 37.14
N LYS A 166 10.14 33.16 36.55
CA LYS A 166 10.18 31.78 36.10
C LYS A 166 10.56 30.88 37.27
N GLU A 167 9.70 29.92 37.60
CA GLU A 167 9.98 28.85 38.56
C GLU A 167 10.29 27.56 37.79
N TYR A 168 11.22 26.77 38.33
CA TYR A 168 11.64 25.50 37.73
C TYR A 168 11.36 24.35 38.68
N ALA A 169 10.92 23.22 38.13
CA ALA A 169 10.71 21.98 38.88
C ALA A 169 11.34 20.80 38.16
N TYR A 170 11.73 19.79 38.94
CA TYR A 170 12.30 18.53 38.43
C TYR A 170 11.56 17.35 39.07
N LEU A 171 11.53 16.21 38.39
CA LEU A 171 10.96 14.97 38.96
C LEU A 171 11.90 14.34 40.00
N ILE A 172 13.21 14.42 39.76
CA ILE A 172 14.24 14.15 40.76
C ILE A 172 14.67 15.49 41.35
N GLU A 173 14.19 15.82 42.55
CA GLU A 173 14.45 17.13 43.17
C GLU A 173 15.89 17.31 43.62
N ASN A 174 16.49 16.27 44.22
CA ASN A 174 17.86 16.32 44.70
C ASN A 174 18.84 16.56 43.53
N PRO A 175 19.52 17.73 43.48
CA PRO A 175 20.36 18.09 42.34
C PRO A 175 21.57 17.17 42.19
N ASP A 176 22.20 16.76 43.29
CA ASP A 176 23.39 15.92 43.27
C ASP A 176 23.07 14.52 42.71
N LEU A 177 21.94 13.94 43.13
CA LEU A 177 21.48 12.64 42.62
C LEU A 177 21.01 12.73 41.17
N ARG A 178 20.33 13.81 40.80
CA ARG A 178 19.88 14.05 39.43
C ARG A 178 21.06 14.18 38.47
N GLU A 179 22.08 14.96 38.84
CA GLU A 179 23.30 15.11 38.04
C GLU A 179 24.10 13.81 37.98
N SER A 180 24.18 13.07 39.08
CA SER A 180 24.95 11.82 39.14
C SER A 180 24.29 10.64 38.42
N PHE A 181 22.97 10.52 38.48
CA PHE A 181 22.25 9.32 38.05
C PHE A 181 21.18 9.56 36.98
N GLY A 182 20.77 10.80 36.72
CA GLY A 182 19.64 11.10 35.83
C GLY A 182 19.80 10.52 34.41
N SER A 183 20.99 10.68 33.80
CA SER A 183 21.27 10.08 32.48
C SER A 183 21.14 8.55 32.51
N THR A 184 21.77 7.92 33.51
CA THR A 184 21.77 6.45 33.65
C THR A 184 20.36 5.90 33.90
N ILE A 185 19.56 6.58 34.74
CA ILE A 185 18.16 6.21 35.00
C ILE A 185 17.36 6.25 33.70
N GLY A 186 17.56 7.29 32.89
CA GLY A 186 16.90 7.46 31.60
C GLY A 186 17.30 6.40 30.57
N GLU A 187 18.59 6.12 30.45
CA GLU A 187 19.10 5.05 29.57
C GLU A 187 18.52 3.68 29.94
N ILE A 188 18.53 3.33 31.22
CA ILE A 188 17.94 2.07 31.71
C ILE A 188 16.43 2.04 31.45
N ALA A 189 15.72 3.15 31.71
CA ALA A 189 14.27 3.24 31.48
C ALA A 189 13.91 3.06 29.99
N ALA A 190 14.70 3.64 29.07
CA ALA A 190 14.49 3.53 27.63
C ALA A 190 14.85 2.15 27.06
N SER A 191 15.74 1.40 27.73
CA SER A 191 16.28 0.13 27.23
C SER A 191 15.25 -0.96 26.95
N HIS A 192 14.08 -0.93 27.61
CA HIS A 192 13.01 -1.92 27.38
C HIS A 192 12.44 -1.88 25.96
N GLY A 193 12.61 -0.77 25.24
CA GLY A 193 12.21 -0.63 23.84
C GLY A 193 13.29 -0.99 22.81
N LEU A 194 14.52 -1.29 23.23
CA LEU A 194 15.64 -1.61 22.33
C LEU A 194 15.69 -3.10 21.99
N ALA A 195 16.35 -3.48 20.89
CA ALA A 195 16.71 -4.89 20.69
C ALA A 195 17.88 -5.29 21.60
N MET A 196 18.06 -6.60 21.86
CA MET A 196 19.09 -7.07 22.79
C MET A 196 20.52 -6.69 22.35
N ASP A 197 20.79 -6.70 21.05
CA ASP A 197 22.09 -6.32 20.50
C ASP A 197 22.33 -4.79 20.52
N GLU A 198 21.26 -4.00 20.54
CA GLU A 198 21.31 -2.55 20.74
C GLU A 198 21.57 -2.22 22.22
N ILE A 199 20.96 -2.94 23.16
CA ILE A 199 21.24 -2.79 24.60
C ILE A 199 22.74 -2.95 24.89
N GLU A 200 23.39 -3.96 24.30
CA GLU A 200 24.83 -4.19 24.49
C GLU A 200 25.70 -3.05 23.94
N LYS A 201 25.27 -2.40 22.85
CA LYS A 201 26.01 -1.31 22.20
C LYS A 201 25.76 0.05 22.86
N GLU A 202 24.52 0.32 23.24
CA GLU A 202 24.07 1.63 23.73
C GLU A 202 24.20 1.80 25.24
N THR A 203 24.08 0.71 26.01
CA THR A 203 24.17 0.78 27.47
C THR A 203 25.63 0.65 27.89
N LEU A 204 26.12 1.56 28.72
CA LEU A 204 27.49 1.53 29.23
C LEU A 204 27.79 0.18 29.90
N ASN A 205 28.71 -0.59 29.29
CA ASN A 205 29.21 -1.86 29.84
C ASN A 205 30.21 -1.64 31.00
N GLU A 206 30.56 -0.39 31.31
CA GLU A 206 31.49 -0.05 32.37
C GLU A 206 30.78 0.13 33.72
N GLU A 207 31.38 -0.40 34.79
CA GLU A 207 30.89 -0.18 36.14
C GLU A 207 31.14 1.29 36.57
N ILE A 208 30.09 1.99 36.94
CA ILE A 208 30.16 3.37 37.42
C ILE A 208 30.43 3.35 38.93
N SER A 209 31.44 4.09 39.38
CA SER A 209 31.72 4.32 40.81
C SER A 209 31.27 5.72 41.21
N PRO A 210 30.05 5.87 41.76
CA PRO A 210 29.47 7.19 42.03
C PRO A 210 30.18 7.93 43.15
N SER A 211 30.46 9.22 42.93
CA SER A 211 31.10 10.09 43.92
C SER A 211 30.18 10.28 45.14
N GLY A 212 30.76 10.39 46.34
CA GLY A 212 30.00 10.55 47.59
C GLY A 212 29.45 9.25 48.18
N PHE A 213 29.51 8.12 47.47
CA PHE A 213 29.07 6.81 47.95
C PHE A 213 30.25 5.87 48.27
N PRO A 214 30.03 4.79 49.04
CA PRO A 214 31.07 3.80 49.32
C PRO A 214 31.59 3.16 48.02
N SER A 215 32.89 2.90 47.92
CA SER A 215 33.52 2.39 46.70
C SER A 215 33.03 0.99 46.27
N GLN A 216 32.46 0.22 47.21
CA GLN A 216 31.81 -1.06 46.93
C GLN A 216 30.42 -0.92 46.30
N TRP A 217 29.78 0.25 46.35
CA TRP A 217 28.47 0.50 45.72
C TRP A 217 28.65 0.91 44.26
N LYS A 218 29.17 -0.02 43.47
CA LYS A 218 29.31 0.14 42.03
C LYS A 218 27.98 -0.05 41.33
N LEU A 219 27.76 0.70 40.26
CA LEU A 219 26.56 0.65 39.45
C LEU A 219 26.86 -0.04 38.13
N SER A 220 26.12 -1.10 37.78
CA SER A 220 26.20 -1.74 36.47
C SER A 220 24.92 -1.43 35.66
N PRO A 221 24.95 -0.45 34.74
CA PRO A 221 23.77 -0.07 33.96
C PRO A 221 23.19 -1.22 33.13
N LEU A 222 24.05 -1.98 32.45
CA LEU A 222 23.65 -3.13 31.63
C LEU A 222 22.90 -4.20 32.45
N LYS A 223 23.39 -4.51 33.65
CA LYS A 223 22.74 -5.46 34.57
C LYS A 223 21.34 -4.97 34.94
N LEU A 224 21.20 -3.69 35.28
CA LEU A 224 19.91 -3.11 35.68
C LEU A 224 18.93 -2.99 34.52
N ALA A 225 19.40 -2.67 33.31
CA ALA A 225 18.60 -2.67 32.09
C ALA A 225 17.99 -4.06 31.82
N CYS A 226 18.80 -5.12 31.92
CA CYS A 226 18.32 -6.49 31.76
C CYS A 226 17.30 -6.89 32.85
N ILE A 227 17.54 -6.50 34.10
CA ILE A 227 16.60 -6.74 35.21
C ILE A 227 15.26 -6.03 34.95
N LEU A 228 15.29 -4.74 34.58
CA LEU A 228 14.07 -3.98 34.28
C LEU A 228 13.29 -4.61 33.12
N ARG A 229 13.99 -4.97 32.05
CA ARG A 229 13.39 -5.58 30.84
C ARG A 229 12.64 -6.86 31.17
N ILE A 230 13.25 -7.77 31.93
CA ILE A 230 12.59 -9.01 32.34
C ILE A 230 11.49 -8.73 33.36
N ALA A 231 11.72 -7.88 34.35
CA ALA A 231 10.73 -7.57 35.39
C ALA A 231 9.44 -6.98 34.79
N ASP A 232 9.55 -6.11 33.79
CA ASP A 232 8.41 -5.58 33.03
C ASP A 232 7.74 -6.67 32.20
N ALA A 233 8.51 -7.42 31.40
CA ALA A 233 7.98 -8.45 30.51
C ALA A 233 7.18 -9.54 31.26
N ILE A 234 7.59 -9.94 32.47
CA ILE A 234 6.91 -11.00 33.22
C ILE A 234 5.64 -10.54 33.93
N HIS A 235 5.39 -9.22 34.01
CA HIS A 235 4.25 -8.67 34.72
C HIS A 235 2.95 -8.73 33.89
N ILE A 236 2.47 -9.96 33.67
CA ILE A 236 1.28 -10.26 32.86
C ILE A 236 0.07 -10.76 33.67
N THR A 237 -0.09 -10.27 34.88
CA THR A 237 -1.01 -10.80 35.90
C THR A 237 -2.33 -10.03 35.97
N ALA A 238 -3.30 -10.56 36.74
CA ALA A 238 -4.68 -10.06 36.78
C ALA A 238 -4.83 -8.64 37.32
N ASP A 239 -3.89 -8.15 38.13
CA ASP A 239 -3.89 -6.79 38.67
C ASP A 239 -3.63 -5.72 37.60
N ARG A 240 -2.99 -6.07 36.48
CA ARG A 240 -2.91 -5.23 35.28
C ARG A 240 -4.27 -5.02 34.61
N THR A 241 -5.30 -5.77 35.01
CA THR A 241 -6.65 -5.74 34.45
C THR A 241 -7.73 -5.79 35.54
N PRO A 242 -7.87 -4.74 36.36
CA PRO A 242 -8.81 -4.74 37.47
C PRO A 242 -10.24 -5.01 37.00
N TYR A 243 -10.89 -6.00 37.60
CA TYR A 243 -12.21 -6.49 37.18
C TYR A 243 -13.26 -5.38 37.03
N ILE A 244 -13.27 -4.40 37.94
CA ILE A 244 -14.26 -3.30 37.90
C ILE A 244 -14.04 -2.35 36.71
N LEU A 245 -12.78 -2.13 36.31
CA LEU A 245 -12.45 -1.25 35.18
C LEU A 245 -12.87 -1.87 33.84
N TRP A 246 -12.96 -3.20 33.77
CA TRP A 246 -13.47 -3.89 32.58
C TRP A 246 -14.86 -3.39 32.18
N PHE A 247 -15.74 -3.15 33.15
CA PHE A 247 -17.13 -2.76 32.89
C PHE A 247 -17.29 -1.29 32.52
N THR A 248 -16.29 -0.45 32.83
CA THR A 248 -16.34 0.99 32.58
C THR A 248 -15.56 1.40 31.33
N GLN A 249 -14.61 0.57 30.88
CA GLN A 249 -13.76 0.86 29.73
C GLN A 249 -14.36 0.37 28.41
N LYS A 250 -14.21 1.18 27.36
CA LYS A 250 -14.51 0.77 25.98
C LYS A 250 -13.30 0.03 25.40
N LEU A 251 -13.22 -1.27 25.67
CA LEU A 251 -12.16 -2.13 25.14
C LEU A 251 -12.44 -2.51 23.68
N ASN A 252 -11.48 -2.25 22.79
CA ASN A 252 -11.47 -2.79 21.43
C ASN A 252 -11.22 -4.32 21.46
N ASN A 253 -11.34 -5.00 20.31
CA ASN A 253 -11.20 -6.46 20.26
C ASN A 253 -9.83 -6.96 20.76
N GLN A 254 -8.74 -6.30 20.36
CA GLN A 254 -7.38 -6.68 20.77
C GLN A 254 -7.18 -6.46 22.28
N SER A 255 -7.57 -5.29 22.79
CA SER A 255 -7.57 -4.98 24.22
C SER A 255 -8.37 -5.99 25.03
N ARG A 256 -9.54 -6.45 24.55
CA ARG A 256 -10.32 -7.49 25.23
C ARG A 256 -9.57 -8.81 25.33
N LEU A 257 -8.81 -9.20 24.30
CA LEU A 257 -8.02 -10.41 24.34
C LEU A 257 -6.92 -10.32 25.40
N HIS A 258 -6.18 -9.20 25.43
CA HIS A 258 -5.18 -8.92 26.46
C HIS A 258 -5.78 -8.93 27.86
N TRP A 259 -6.87 -8.19 28.03
CA TRP A 259 -7.56 -8.08 29.31
C TRP A 259 -8.00 -9.43 29.84
N ASN A 260 -8.56 -10.25 28.96
CA ASN A 260 -9.03 -11.58 29.31
C ASN A 260 -7.90 -12.46 29.83
N PHE A 261 -6.78 -12.57 29.12
CA PHE A 261 -5.74 -13.50 29.55
C PHE A 261 -5.04 -13.04 30.82
N HIS A 262 -4.71 -11.75 30.94
CA HIS A 262 -4.11 -11.20 32.15
C HIS A 262 -5.00 -11.48 33.37
N SER A 263 -6.31 -11.24 33.27
CA SER A 263 -7.28 -11.46 34.35
C SER A 263 -7.32 -12.90 34.88
N LYS A 264 -6.84 -13.87 34.08
CA LYS A 264 -6.79 -15.28 34.44
C LYS A 264 -5.47 -15.73 35.06
N LEU A 265 -4.40 -14.93 35.02
CA LEU A 265 -3.08 -15.35 35.50
C LEU A 265 -2.82 -14.91 36.95
N HIS A 266 -2.26 -15.84 37.74
CA HIS A 266 -1.63 -15.54 39.02
C HIS A 266 -0.21 -15.02 38.85
N ASN A 267 0.36 -14.46 39.92
CA ASN A 267 1.77 -14.08 39.97
C ASN A 267 2.66 -15.26 39.60
N PRO A 268 3.70 -15.02 38.79
CA PRO A 268 4.62 -16.08 38.42
C PRO A 268 5.43 -16.53 39.64
N SER A 269 5.97 -17.75 39.55
CA SER A 269 6.92 -18.28 40.53
C SER A 269 8.07 -18.95 39.79
N VAL A 270 9.24 -18.99 40.42
CA VAL A 270 10.40 -19.73 39.87
C VAL A 270 10.47 -21.10 40.53
N GLN A 271 10.60 -22.15 39.72
CA GLN A 271 10.78 -23.53 40.17
C GLN A 271 11.96 -24.14 39.42
N LYS A 272 13.07 -24.40 40.11
CA LYS A 272 14.30 -24.95 39.50
C LYS A 272 14.80 -24.11 38.31
N GLY A 273 14.73 -22.79 38.45
CA GLY A 273 15.07 -21.81 37.43
C GLY A 273 14.10 -21.68 36.24
N GLN A 274 12.94 -22.34 36.30
CA GLN A 274 11.87 -22.17 35.32
C GLN A 274 10.77 -21.25 35.85
N LEU A 275 10.38 -20.26 35.06
CA LEU A 275 9.26 -19.38 35.36
C LEU A 275 7.93 -20.11 35.10
N VAL A 276 7.07 -20.19 36.12
CA VAL A 276 5.81 -20.94 36.12
C VAL A 276 4.63 -19.98 36.28
N TYR A 277 3.75 -19.97 35.28
CA TYR A 277 2.46 -19.28 35.33
C TYR A 277 1.33 -20.27 35.56
N ILE A 278 0.35 -19.88 36.38
CA ILE A 278 -0.83 -20.70 36.69
C ILE A 278 -2.08 -19.86 36.46
N SER A 279 -3.06 -20.44 35.76
CA SER A 279 -4.36 -19.80 35.56
C SER A 279 -5.33 -20.03 36.72
N ASN A 280 -6.03 -19.00 37.17
CA ASN A 280 -7.08 -19.07 38.19
C ASN A 280 -8.35 -19.78 37.71
N SER A 281 -8.60 -19.78 36.40
CA SER A 281 -9.75 -20.38 35.74
C SER A 281 -9.36 -20.88 34.36
N ALA A 282 -10.10 -21.85 33.84
CA ALA A 282 -9.83 -22.41 32.53
C ALA A 282 -10.27 -21.45 31.41
N PHE A 283 -9.54 -21.44 30.29
CA PHE A 283 -9.95 -20.77 29.07
C PHE A 283 -10.94 -21.64 28.30
N SER A 284 -12.16 -21.16 28.13
CA SER A 284 -13.21 -21.81 27.35
C SER A 284 -12.94 -21.72 25.84
N LYS A 285 -13.75 -22.42 25.03
CA LYS A 285 -13.65 -22.38 23.55
C LYS A 285 -13.74 -20.96 22.96
N SER A 286 -14.58 -20.09 23.55
CA SER A 286 -14.73 -18.69 23.11
C SER A 286 -13.54 -17.81 23.49
N GLU A 287 -12.68 -18.26 24.40
CA GLU A 287 -11.51 -17.52 24.90
C GLU A 287 -10.20 -18.09 24.31
N ARG A 288 -10.30 -18.97 23.32
CA ARG A 288 -9.17 -19.62 22.64
C ARG A 288 -8.14 -18.60 22.16
N ASP A 289 -8.60 -17.50 21.56
CA ASP A 289 -7.71 -16.49 20.98
C ASP A 289 -6.95 -15.73 22.09
N SER A 290 -7.55 -15.55 23.28
CA SER A 290 -6.86 -15.01 24.46
C SER A 290 -5.81 -15.98 25.01
N TRP A 291 -6.08 -17.28 24.98
CA TRP A 291 -5.12 -18.30 25.40
C TRP A 291 -3.90 -18.35 24.46
N TRP A 292 -4.12 -18.29 23.14
CA TRP A 292 -3.02 -18.24 22.17
C TRP A 292 -2.21 -16.95 22.29
N LEU A 293 -2.86 -15.81 22.49
CA LEU A 293 -2.16 -14.55 22.77
C LEU A 293 -1.30 -14.63 24.04
N CYS A 294 -1.79 -15.29 25.09
CA CYS A 294 -1.00 -15.58 26.28
C CYS A 294 0.21 -16.48 25.98
N HIS A 295 0.01 -17.55 25.21
CA HIS A 295 1.09 -18.45 24.77
C HIS A 295 2.17 -17.70 23.98
N ASP A 296 1.78 -16.86 23.04
CA ASP A 296 2.71 -16.06 22.22
C ASP A 296 3.46 -15.02 23.06
N THR A 297 2.77 -14.39 24.03
CA THR A 297 3.39 -13.45 24.99
C THR A 297 4.43 -14.18 25.87
N LEU A 298 4.11 -15.37 26.36
CA LEU A 298 5.04 -16.20 27.14
C LEU A 298 6.23 -16.70 26.30
N LYS A 299 6.05 -16.95 25.00
CA LYS A 299 7.15 -17.27 24.09
C LYS A 299 8.11 -16.10 23.94
N MET A 300 7.58 -14.89 23.80
CA MET A 300 8.39 -13.66 23.77
C MET A 300 9.19 -13.52 25.08
N ILE A 301 8.52 -13.62 26.24
CA ILE A 301 9.18 -13.59 27.56
C ILE A 301 10.27 -14.66 27.68
N ASN A 302 10.01 -15.88 27.19
CA ASN A 302 10.99 -16.96 27.20
C ASN A 302 12.22 -16.64 26.34
N GLN A 303 12.02 -15.98 25.19
CA GLN A 303 13.13 -15.55 24.33
C GLN A 303 13.96 -14.48 25.03
N GLU A 304 13.33 -13.49 25.65
CA GLU A 304 13.99 -12.45 26.45
C GLU A 304 14.84 -13.03 27.59
N LEU A 305 14.28 -13.98 28.35
CA LEU A 305 15.02 -14.69 29.41
C LEU A 305 16.27 -15.39 28.87
N ARG A 306 16.15 -16.09 27.73
CA ARG A 306 17.27 -16.81 27.11
C ARG A 306 18.34 -15.85 26.59
N ASP A 307 17.93 -14.74 25.98
CA ASP A 307 18.87 -13.76 25.43
C ASP A 307 19.65 -13.04 26.53
N VAL A 308 19.00 -12.70 27.64
CA VAL A 308 19.68 -12.15 28.83
C VAL A 308 20.60 -13.18 29.49
N ASP A 309 20.18 -14.44 29.62
CA ASP A 309 21.01 -15.52 30.20
C ASP A 309 22.28 -15.75 29.36
N LEU A 310 22.14 -15.79 28.02
CA LEU A 310 23.28 -15.88 27.10
C LEU A 310 24.21 -14.67 27.20
N LEU A 311 23.66 -13.45 27.31
CA LEU A 311 24.45 -12.24 27.50
C LEU A 311 25.24 -12.29 28.82
N PHE A 312 24.57 -12.61 29.92
CA PHE A 312 25.18 -12.66 31.25
C PHE A 312 26.28 -13.72 31.30
N SER A 313 26.05 -14.89 30.71
CA SER A 313 27.07 -15.93 30.57
C SER A 313 28.30 -15.43 29.79
N ARG A 314 28.10 -14.74 28.67
CA ARG A 314 29.19 -14.18 27.84
C ARG A 314 30.01 -13.12 28.58
N LEU A 315 29.35 -12.28 29.39
CA LEU A 315 29.98 -11.20 30.16
C LEU A 315 30.43 -11.63 31.56
N ASN A 316 30.26 -12.91 31.91
CA ASN A 316 30.58 -13.46 33.23
C ASN A 316 29.87 -12.69 34.37
N ILE A 317 28.60 -12.37 34.16
CA ILE A 317 27.67 -11.83 35.15
C ILE A 317 26.88 -13.01 35.72
N GLU A 318 26.62 -13.00 37.03
CA GLU A 318 25.81 -14.04 37.67
C GLU A 318 24.40 -14.11 37.04
N PRO A 319 23.82 -15.30 36.85
CA PRO A 319 22.55 -15.48 36.17
C PRO A 319 21.38 -14.92 36.98
N LEU A 320 20.31 -14.50 36.29
CA LEU A 320 19.12 -13.93 36.94
C LEU A 320 18.40 -14.89 37.87
N GLY A 321 18.62 -16.21 37.80
CA GLY A 321 17.92 -17.23 38.59
C GLY A 321 16.77 -17.89 37.81
N ALA A 322 16.09 -17.16 36.93
CA ALA A 322 15.14 -17.70 35.95
C ALA A 322 15.70 -17.58 34.51
N TYR A 323 15.67 -18.66 33.73
CA TYR A 323 16.25 -18.70 32.36
C TYR A 323 15.27 -19.18 31.27
N CYS A 324 14.10 -19.71 31.64
CA CYS A 324 13.07 -20.08 30.67
C CYS A 324 11.66 -20.10 31.27
N VAL A 325 10.64 -20.05 30.42
CA VAL A 325 9.24 -20.31 30.81
C VAL A 325 8.98 -21.81 30.75
N LYS A 326 8.35 -22.35 31.80
CA LYS A 326 8.05 -23.78 31.90
C LYS A 326 7.04 -24.23 30.83
N ASP A 327 7.34 -25.36 30.18
CA ASP A 327 6.48 -26.05 29.20
C ASP A 327 6.11 -25.24 27.94
N ILE A 328 6.80 -24.13 27.68
CA ILE A 328 6.42 -23.15 26.63
C ILE A 328 6.42 -23.73 25.20
N ASP A 329 7.31 -24.68 24.91
CA ASP A 329 7.46 -25.31 23.60
C ASP A 329 6.34 -26.31 23.27
N SER A 330 5.53 -26.70 24.26
CA SER A 330 4.42 -27.64 24.08
C SER A 330 3.11 -27.01 24.58
N PRO A 331 2.25 -26.49 23.68
CA PRO A 331 0.96 -25.92 24.06
C PRO A 331 0.13 -26.88 24.92
N LYS A 332 0.23 -28.18 24.64
CA LYS A 332 -0.43 -29.24 25.41
C LYS A 332 0.12 -29.35 26.83
N ALA A 333 1.44 -29.29 27.02
CA ALA A 333 2.04 -29.32 28.35
C ALA A 333 1.76 -28.02 29.11
N LEU A 334 1.92 -26.85 28.48
CA LEU A 334 1.58 -25.56 29.08
C LEU A 334 0.13 -25.53 29.59
N SER A 335 -0.79 -26.20 28.89
CA SER A 335 -2.20 -26.26 29.30
C SER A 335 -2.49 -27.03 30.58
N THR A 336 -1.51 -27.76 31.15
CA THR A 336 -1.65 -28.33 32.50
C THR A 336 -1.58 -27.25 33.58
N HIS A 337 -0.91 -26.14 33.30
CA HIS A 337 -0.75 -25.01 34.21
C HIS A 337 -1.66 -23.83 33.84
N ILE A 338 -1.80 -23.54 32.55
CA ILE A 338 -2.73 -22.54 32.00
C ILE A 338 -3.92 -23.28 31.38
N LYS A 339 -4.88 -23.60 32.24
CA LYS A 339 -5.95 -24.56 31.98
C LYS A 339 -6.85 -24.14 30.82
N VAL A 340 -7.35 -25.12 30.09
CA VAL A 340 -8.36 -24.97 29.03
C VAL A 340 -9.59 -25.81 29.36
N ASP A 341 -10.76 -25.42 28.86
CA ASP A 341 -12.02 -26.15 29.07
C ASP A 341 -12.74 -26.46 27.75
N GLY A 342 -12.97 -27.75 27.49
CA GLY A 342 -13.70 -28.23 26.32
C GLY A 342 -12.91 -28.21 25.00
N TRP A 343 -11.62 -27.88 25.00
CA TRP A 343 -10.75 -27.94 23.82
C TRP A 343 -9.32 -28.34 24.20
N THR A 344 -8.48 -28.60 23.20
CA THR A 344 -7.06 -28.92 23.40
C THR A 344 -6.22 -27.96 22.58
N PRO A 345 -5.27 -27.25 23.20
CA PRO A 345 -4.34 -26.40 22.47
C PRO A 345 -3.37 -27.30 21.71
N VAL A 346 -3.61 -27.38 20.41
CA VAL A 346 -2.72 -27.97 19.43
C VAL A 346 -2.50 -26.88 18.39
N ASP A 347 -1.24 -26.64 18.05
CA ASP A 347 -0.87 -25.68 17.02
C ASP A 347 -1.26 -26.24 15.64
N ILE A 348 -2.51 -25.95 15.24
CA ILE A 348 -3.10 -26.33 13.95
C ILE A 348 -3.08 -25.09 13.05
N GLN A 349 -1.88 -24.64 12.70
CA GLN A 349 -1.68 -23.60 11.68
C GLN A 349 -1.55 -24.24 10.29
N MET A 350 -2.00 -23.51 9.25
CA MET A 350 -1.69 -23.89 7.87
C MET A 350 -0.18 -23.79 7.65
N LYS A 351 0.45 -24.90 7.31
CA LYS A 351 1.89 -24.94 7.06
C LYS A 351 2.16 -24.82 5.58
N VAL A 352 2.87 -23.77 5.18
CA VAL A 352 3.45 -23.67 3.84
C VAL A 352 4.74 -24.48 3.84
N THR A 353 4.67 -25.74 3.40
CA THR A 353 5.83 -26.65 3.38
C THR A 353 6.77 -26.39 2.20
N ASN A 354 6.28 -25.74 1.13
CA ASN A 354 7.05 -25.45 -0.07
C ASN A 354 6.80 -24.00 -0.52
N VAL A 355 7.51 -23.06 0.11
CA VAL A 355 7.49 -21.64 -0.24
C VAL A 355 7.86 -21.43 -1.71
N SER A 356 8.82 -22.19 -2.24
CA SER A 356 9.27 -22.10 -3.64
C SER A 356 8.14 -22.40 -4.63
N SER A 357 7.29 -23.40 -4.36
CA SER A 357 6.13 -23.72 -5.19
C SER A 357 5.06 -22.63 -5.15
N LEU A 358 4.87 -21.99 -4.00
CA LEU A 358 3.93 -20.88 -3.83
C LEU A 358 4.42 -19.64 -4.61
N VAL A 359 5.71 -19.32 -4.50
CA VAL A 359 6.38 -18.28 -5.29
C VAL A 359 6.24 -18.54 -6.80
N GLN A 360 6.47 -19.78 -7.26
CA GLN A 360 6.30 -20.13 -8.68
C GLN A 360 4.85 -20.00 -9.16
N SER A 361 3.88 -20.33 -8.30
CA SER A 361 2.46 -20.32 -8.65
C SER A 361 1.86 -18.91 -8.63
N LEU A 362 2.21 -18.10 -7.64
CA LEU A 362 1.61 -16.79 -7.40
C LEU A 362 2.48 -15.62 -7.87
N GLY A 363 3.79 -15.79 -8.00
CA GLY A 363 4.72 -14.79 -8.51
C GLY A 363 5.30 -15.12 -9.89
N GLY A 364 4.98 -16.27 -10.46
CA GLY A 364 5.58 -16.78 -11.69
C GLY A 364 4.59 -17.03 -12.84
N VAL A 365 4.94 -18.00 -13.70
CA VAL A 365 4.24 -18.34 -14.96
C VAL A 365 2.74 -18.62 -14.75
N ALA A 366 2.34 -19.17 -13.61
CA ALA A 366 0.92 -19.47 -13.38
C ALA A 366 0.05 -18.21 -13.16
N LEU A 367 0.61 -17.10 -12.69
CA LEU A 367 -0.11 -15.82 -12.59
C LEU A 367 -0.01 -15.02 -13.89
N TYR A 368 1.16 -15.04 -14.53
CA TYR A 368 1.51 -14.11 -15.62
C TYR A 368 1.54 -14.73 -17.02
N GLY A 369 1.38 -16.04 -17.13
CA GLY A 369 1.59 -16.78 -18.38
C GLY A 369 3.06 -16.88 -18.79
N ASP A 370 3.31 -17.23 -20.05
CA ASP A 370 4.68 -17.42 -20.60
C ASP A 370 5.30 -16.12 -21.15
N ASN A 371 4.80 -14.95 -20.72
CA ASN A 371 5.31 -13.64 -21.16
C ASN A 371 6.60 -13.29 -20.40
N GLN A 372 7.74 -13.29 -21.09
CA GLN A 372 9.07 -13.06 -20.51
C GLN A 372 9.35 -11.58 -20.21
N LEU A 373 8.48 -10.65 -20.63
CA LEU A 373 8.62 -9.21 -20.38
C LEU A 373 7.95 -8.75 -19.09
N VAL A 374 7.16 -9.61 -18.45
CA VAL A 374 6.53 -9.29 -17.17
C VAL A 374 7.54 -8.93 -16.07
N PRO A 375 8.66 -9.63 -15.92
CA PRO A 375 9.65 -9.26 -14.89
C PRO A 375 10.27 -7.89 -15.14
N LEU A 376 10.51 -7.54 -16.40
CA LEU A 376 10.97 -6.19 -16.75
C LEU A 376 9.94 -5.13 -16.36
N ARG A 377 8.65 -5.41 -16.59
CA ARG A 377 7.54 -4.53 -16.18
C ARG A 377 7.53 -4.30 -14.67
N GLU A 378 7.58 -5.37 -13.88
CA GLU A 378 7.55 -5.28 -12.41
C GLU A 378 8.80 -4.57 -11.85
N MET A 379 9.99 -4.86 -12.39
CA MET A 379 11.23 -4.18 -11.98
C MET A 379 11.18 -2.67 -12.28
N VAL A 380 10.79 -2.27 -13.50
CA VAL A 380 10.71 -0.84 -13.88
C VAL A 380 9.66 -0.09 -13.06
N GLN A 381 8.59 -0.77 -12.67
CA GLN A 381 7.59 -0.15 -11.82
C GLN A 381 8.08 0.04 -10.38
N ASN A 382 8.70 -0.98 -9.78
CA ASN A 382 9.26 -0.86 -8.44
C ASN A 382 10.33 0.25 -8.40
N ALA A 383 11.12 0.36 -9.47
CA ALA A 383 12.05 1.47 -9.68
C ALA A 383 11.35 2.84 -9.71
N SER A 384 10.25 2.98 -10.46
CA SER A 384 9.46 4.23 -10.50
C SER A 384 8.81 4.56 -9.15
N ASP A 385 8.29 3.56 -8.41
CA ASP A 385 7.78 3.74 -7.04
C ASP A 385 8.90 4.28 -6.12
N ALA A 386 10.10 3.69 -6.17
CA ALA A 386 11.25 4.12 -5.38
C ALA A 386 11.75 5.53 -5.75
N ILE A 387 11.74 5.89 -7.04
CA ILE A 387 12.08 7.23 -7.51
C ILE A 387 11.05 8.26 -7.05
N ARG A 388 9.75 7.96 -7.18
CA ARG A 388 8.69 8.87 -6.71
C ARG A 388 8.75 9.09 -5.21
N ALA A 389 9.04 8.07 -4.42
CA ALA A 389 9.26 8.22 -2.99
C ALA A 389 10.41 9.18 -2.73
N ARG A 390 11.55 8.99 -3.42
CA ARG A 390 12.70 9.87 -3.27
C ARG A 390 12.44 11.31 -3.72
N ARG A 391 11.67 11.53 -4.79
CA ARG A 391 11.27 12.88 -5.19
C ARG A 391 10.54 13.62 -4.08
N LYS A 392 9.68 12.93 -3.34
CA LYS A 392 8.95 13.51 -2.21
C LYS A 392 9.88 13.81 -1.03
N MET A 393 10.83 12.93 -0.74
CA MET A 393 11.78 13.10 0.36
C MET A 393 12.80 14.21 0.10
N ASP A 394 13.36 14.27 -1.11
CA ASP A 394 14.38 15.25 -1.50
C ASP A 394 13.76 16.55 -2.08
N ASN A 395 12.42 16.61 -2.21
CA ASN A 395 11.68 17.70 -2.87
C ASN A 395 12.21 18.00 -4.29
N GLU A 396 12.48 16.94 -5.05
CA GLU A 396 12.97 17.00 -6.44
C GLU A 396 11.82 17.26 -7.43
N ASP A 397 12.18 17.77 -8.61
CA ASP A 397 11.24 18.04 -9.70
C ASP A 397 10.66 16.74 -10.32
N GLU A 398 9.48 16.82 -10.92
CA GLU A 398 8.83 15.68 -11.60
C GLU A 398 9.68 15.08 -12.73
N SER A 399 10.63 15.83 -13.29
CA SER A 399 11.55 15.37 -14.34
C SER A 399 12.76 14.58 -13.82
N TRP A 400 13.03 14.63 -12.51
CA TRP A 400 14.19 13.99 -11.90
C TRP A 400 14.00 12.48 -11.77
N GLY A 401 15.07 11.70 -11.93
CA GLY A 401 15.09 10.27 -11.64
C GLY A 401 15.21 9.41 -12.88
N ASP A 402 16.17 8.50 -12.82
CA ASP A 402 16.64 7.72 -13.96
C ASP A 402 16.47 6.23 -13.69
N ILE A 403 15.92 5.51 -14.67
CA ILE A 403 15.87 4.06 -14.73
C ILE A 403 16.78 3.61 -15.88
N ASN A 404 17.78 2.79 -15.57
CA ASN A 404 18.71 2.23 -16.54
C ASN A 404 18.37 0.76 -16.76
N ILE A 405 17.94 0.43 -17.96
CA ILE A 405 17.68 -0.94 -18.40
C ILE A 405 18.88 -1.40 -19.22
N THR A 406 19.50 -2.51 -18.81
CA THR A 406 20.58 -3.15 -19.55
C THR A 406 20.13 -4.55 -19.96
N ILE A 407 20.20 -4.85 -21.25
CA ILE A 407 19.90 -6.18 -21.81
C ILE A 407 21.15 -6.67 -22.52
N ASP A 408 21.72 -7.77 -22.05
CA ASP A 408 22.83 -8.46 -22.71
C ASP A 408 22.47 -9.92 -22.93
N THR A 409 22.32 -10.29 -24.19
CA THR A 409 21.99 -11.67 -24.61
C THR A 409 23.18 -12.35 -25.30
N SER A 410 24.31 -11.64 -25.40
CA SER A 410 25.47 -12.03 -26.20
C SER A 410 26.69 -12.45 -25.39
N SER A 411 26.74 -12.11 -24.10
CA SER A 411 27.81 -12.52 -23.20
C SER A 411 27.70 -13.97 -22.75
N GLU A 412 28.77 -14.49 -22.15
CA GLU A 412 28.82 -15.85 -21.58
C GLU A 412 27.79 -16.06 -20.46
N GLU A 413 27.50 -15.00 -19.69
CA GLU A 413 26.44 -14.98 -18.70
C GLU A 413 25.38 -13.95 -19.09
N PRO A 414 24.44 -14.29 -20.00
CA PRO A 414 23.43 -13.34 -20.47
C PRO A 414 22.53 -12.88 -19.32
N PHE A 415 22.17 -11.61 -19.31
CA PHE A 415 21.41 -11.01 -18.21
C PHE A 415 20.49 -9.87 -18.66
N ILE A 416 19.49 -9.61 -17.82
CA ILE A 416 18.75 -8.35 -17.81
C ILE A 416 18.99 -7.64 -16.48
N GLU A 417 19.13 -6.32 -16.53
CA GLU A 417 19.37 -5.51 -15.35
C GLU A 417 18.52 -4.23 -15.39
N VAL A 418 17.99 -3.85 -14.23
CA VAL A 418 17.29 -2.57 -14.02
C VAL A 418 17.94 -1.88 -12.83
N GLU A 419 18.46 -0.68 -13.03
CA GLU A 419 19.03 0.19 -12.00
C GLU A 419 18.22 1.49 -11.90
N ASP A 420 17.76 1.80 -10.69
CA ASP A 420 17.05 3.04 -10.37
C ASP A 420 17.89 3.98 -9.50
N THR A 421 17.56 5.26 -9.54
CA THR A 421 18.13 6.29 -8.64
C THR A 421 17.20 6.59 -7.46
N GLY A 422 16.34 5.65 -7.06
CA GLY A 422 15.32 5.85 -6.04
C GLY A 422 15.83 5.85 -4.61
N ILE A 423 14.94 5.53 -3.67
CA ILE A 423 15.20 5.60 -2.22
C ILE A 423 16.20 4.54 -1.73
N GLY A 424 16.33 3.41 -2.42
CA GLY A 424 17.12 2.26 -1.98
C GLY A 424 16.47 1.50 -0.81
N MET A 425 17.18 0.51 -0.24
CA MET A 425 16.65 -0.31 0.85
C MET A 425 17.69 -0.49 1.97
N SER A 426 17.23 -0.47 3.22
CA SER A 426 18.02 -0.88 4.39
C SER A 426 18.13 -2.40 4.47
N GLU A 427 18.98 -2.89 5.37
CA GLU A 427 19.03 -4.31 5.73
C GLU A 427 17.70 -4.80 6.32
N LYS A 428 17.00 -3.98 7.11
CA LYS A 428 15.68 -4.32 7.68
C LYS A 428 14.63 -4.50 6.57
N VAL A 429 14.63 -3.62 5.56
CA VAL A 429 13.74 -3.74 4.39
C VAL A 429 14.07 -4.98 3.57
N LEU A 430 15.35 -5.25 3.31
CA LEU A 430 15.81 -6.44 2.59
C LEU A 430 15.42 -7.75 3.30
N ALA A 431 15.58 -7.82 4.62
CA ALA A 431 15.30 -9.03 5.39
C ALA A 431 13.81 -9.23 5.72
N GLY A 432 13.01 -8.16 5.72
CA GLY A 432 11.57 -8.19 6.00
C GLY A 432 10.74 -7.94 4.74
N PRO A 433 10.12 -6.76 4.57
CA PRO A 433 9.05 -6.54 3.59
C PRO A 433 9.45 -6.72 2.12
N PHE A 434 10.74 -6.70 1.76
CA PHE A 434 11.19 -7.03 0.40
C PHE A 434 11.06 -8.53 0.09
N LEU A 435 11.34 -9.40 1.08
CA LEU A 435 11.26 -10.85 0.95
C LEU A 435 9.95 -11.44 1.51
N ASP A 436 9.19 -10.70 2.30
CA ASP A 436 7.90 -11.16 2.79
C ASP A 436 6.90 -11.28 1.63
N PHE A 437 6.55 -12.52 1.30
CA PHE A 437 5.62 -12.81 0.21
C PHE A 437 4.22 -12.30 0.55
N GLY A 438 3.70 -11.34 -0.23
CA GLY A 438 2.35 -10.80 -0.06
C GLY A 438 2.27 -9.54 0.81
N THR A 439 3.41 -9.03 1.28
CA THR A 439 3.49 -7.77 2.03
C THR A 439 4.17 -6.70 1.18
N SER A 440 3.65 -5.47 1.17
CA SER A 440 4.28 -4.35 0.49
C SER A 440 4.93 -3.41 1.51
N PHE A 441 6.21 -3.07 1.30
CA PHE A 441 6.91 -2.06 2.11
C PHE A 441 6.11 -0.76 2.21
N TRP A 442 5.50 -0.32 1.10
CA TRP A 442 4.76 0.93 1.01
C TRP A 442 3.53 1.02 1.92
N HIS A 443 3.05 -0.10 2.46
CA HIS A 443 1.93 -0.14 3.42
C HIS A 443 2.36 -0.60 4.82
N SER A 444 3.66 -0.83 5.02
CA SER A 444 4.21 -1.32 6.29
C SER A 444 4.42 -0.18 7.29
N SER A 445 4.41 -0.50 8.59
CA SER A 445 4.83 0.45 9.63
C SER A 445 6.29 0.87 9.45
N LEU A 446 7.14 -0.03 8.92
CA LEU A 446 8.55 0.21 8.68
C LEU A 446 8.76 1.38 7.70
N MET A 447 7.86 1.60 6.72
CA MET A 447 7.95 2.76 5.83
C MET A 447 7.84 4.08 6.59
N ARG A 448 6.91 4.18 7.56
CA ARG A 448 6.76 5.38 8.40
C ARG A 448 7.96 5.59 9.33
N ASP A 449 8.59 4.51 9.77
CA ASP A 449 9.76 4.55 10.64
C ASP A 449 11.03 4.96 9.87
N GLU A 450 11.17 4.46 8.63
CA GLU A 450 12.37 4.63 7.82
C GLU A 450 12.32 5.81 6.83
N LEU A 451 11.13 6.33 6.49
CA LEU A 451 10.90 7.43 5.54
C LEU A 451 9.87 8.43 6.10
N PRO A 452 10.18 9.10 7.24
CA PRO A 452 9.27 10.01 7.89
C PRO A 452 8.88 11.20 6.98
N GLY A 453 7.59 11.49 6.90
CA GLY A 453 6.99 12.56 6.11
C GLY A 453 6.46 12.09 4.74
N LEU A 454 6.84 10.88 4.30
CA LEU A 454 6.46 10.37 2.98
C LEU A 454 4.96 10.14 2.86
N GLU A 455 4.34 9.56 3.88
CA GLU A 455 2.92 9.22 3.89
C GLU A 455 2.04 10.49 3.80
N ASN A 456 2.39 11.51 4.57
CA ASN A 456 1.72 12.81 4.57
C ASN A 456 1.99 13.62 3.28
N SER A 457 3.06 13.33 2.55
CA SER A 457 3.35 13.99 1.25
C SER A 457 2.35 13.66 0.14
N GLY A 458 1.41 12.73 0.39
CA GLY A 458 0.46 12.21 -0.58
C GLY A 458 1.07 11.20 -1.54
N PHE A 459 2.20 10.58 -1.17
CA PHE A 459 2.81 9.51 -1.94
C PHE A 459 1.85 8.33 -2.10
N GLN A 460 1.75 7.80 -3.32
CA GLN A 460 0.98 6.60 -3.62
C GLN A 460 1.82 5.68 -4.51
N SER A 461 2.16 4.52 -3.98
CA SER A 461 2.82 3.47 -4.75
C SER A 461 1.86 2.87 -5.77
N THR A 462 2.39 2.42 -6.91
CA THR A 462 1.60 1.65 -7.87
C THR A 462 1.60 0.15 -7.52
N GLY A 463 2.65 -0.35 -6.85
CA GLY A 463 2.74 -1.72 -6.35
C GLY A 463 2.03 -1.94 -5.00
N HIS A 464 0.96 -2.74 -4.99
CA HIS A 464 0.16 -2.97 -3.77
C HIS A 464 0.36 -4.35 -3.14
N PHE A 465 0.71 -5.37 -3.94
CA PHE A 465 0.55 -6.79 -3.54
C PHE A 465 1.79 -7.46 -2.96
N GLY A 466 2.99 -6.87 -3.07
CA GLY A 466 4.21 -7.48 -2.50
C GLY A 466 4.68 -8.77 -3.19
N ILE A 467 4.30 -9.00 -4.46
CA ILE A 467 4.66 -10.22 -5.20
C ILE A 467 5.48 -9.96 -6.47
N GLY A 468 5.58 -8.70 -6.92
CA GLY A 468 6.15 -8.35 -8.23
C GLY A 468 7.63 -8.73 -8.38
N PHE A 469 8.43 -8.62 -7.30
CA PHE A 469 9.84 -9.02 -7.30
C PHE A 469 10.02 -10.48 -7.74
N TYR A 470 9.16 -11.39 -7.26
CA TYR A 470 9.29 -12.81 -7.52
C TYR A 470 9.14 -13.23 -8.99
N SER A 471 8.60 -12.34 -9.83
CA SER A 471 8.54 -12.57 -11.28
C SER A 471 9.92 -12.72 -11.93
N VAL A 472 10.99 -12.18 -11.33
CA VAL A 472 12.37 -12.33 -11.84
C VAL A 472 12.79 -13.80 -12.00
N PHE A 473 12.28 -14.69 -11.15
CA PHE A 473 12.58 -16.13 -11.22
C PHE A 473 11.93 -16.83 -12.44
N MET A 474 11.06 -16.13 -13.19
CA MET A 474 10.62 -16.57 -14.52
C MET A 474 11.78 -16.57 -15.52
N LEU A 475 12.70 -15.60 -15.42
CA LEU A 475 13.84 -15.43 -16.34
C LEU A 475 15.06 -16.27 -15.94
N GLY A 476 15.32 -16.43 -14.64
CA GLY A 476 16.41 -17.28 -14.18
C GLY A 476 16.55 -17.40 -12.67
N ASP A 477 17.34 -18.37 -12.25
CA ASP A 477 17.53 -18.73 -10.84
C ASP A 477 18.61 -17.88 -10.15
N LYS A 478 19.54 -17.28 -10.92
CA LYS A 478 20.61 -16.42 -10.39
C LYS A 478 20.20 -14.96 -10.48
N VAL A 479 19.99 -14.34 -9.32
CA VAL A 479 19.53 -12.95 -9.17
C VAL A 479 20.43 -12.22 -8.19
N THR A 480 20.86 -11.02 -8.55
CA THR A 480 21.66 -10.13 -7.69
C THR A 480 20.91 -8.83 -7.49
N VAL A 481 20.67 -8.46 -6.24
CA VAL A 481 20.08 -7.18 -5.85
C VAL A 481 21.15 -6.37 -5.13
N THR A 482 21.67 -5.33 -5.78
CA THR A 482 22.56 -4.35 -5.15
C THR A 482 21.71 -3.15 -4.75
N THR A 483 21.79 -2.70 -3.52
CA THR A 483 20.99 -1.56 -3.05
C THR A 483 21.76 -0.73 -2.03
N ARG A 484 21.42 0.55 -1.96
CA ARG A 484 21.90 1.47 -0.94
C ARG A 484 20.83 2.51 -0.70
N ARG A 485 20.47 2.76 0.55
CA ARG A 485 19.59 3.90 0.83
C ARG A 485 20.25 5.20 0.39
N TYR A 486 19.43 6.14 -0.05
CA TYR A 486 19.91 7.41 -0.58
C TYR A 486 20.63 8.27 0.46
N ASP A 487 20.29 8.11 1.74
CA ASP A 487 20.82 8.82 2.91
C ASP A 487 22.01 8.11 3.59
N GLU A 488 22.42 6.95 3.09
CA GLU A 488 23.54 6.16 3.62
C GLU A 488 24.88 6.41 2.89
N HIS A 489 25.98 6.11 3.58
CA HIS A 489 27.32 6.22 2.98
C HIS A 489 27.49 5.18 1.86
N ARG A 490 28.33 5.51 0.87
CA ARG A 490 28.53 4.64 -0.31
C ARG A 490 29.03 3.23 0.05
N GLU A 491 29.83 3.13 1.10
CA GLU A 491 30.36 1.87 1.64
C GLU A 491 29.27 0.99 2.28
N ASP A 492 28.10 1.57 2.56
CA ASP A 492 26.97 0.84 3.09
C ASP A 492 26.16 0.11 2.01
N THR A 493 26.55 0.21 0.74
CA THR A 493 25.93 -0.58 -0.33
C THR A 493 25.94 -2.07 0.03
N ARG A 494 24.77 -2.71 -0.04
CA ARG A 494 24.59 -4.15 0.21
C ARG A 494 24.30 -4.89 -1.09
N VAL A 495 24.66 -6.16 -1.11
CA VAL A 495 24.36 -7.09 -2.20
C VAL A 495 23.65 -8.31 -1.63
N LEU A 496 22.44 -8.57 -2.13
CA LEU A 496 21.67 -9.77 -1.86
C LEU A 496 21.73 -10.69 -3.09
N GLU A 497 22.22 -11.91 -2.89
CA GLU A 497 22.47 -12.88 -3.96
C GLU A 497 21.61 -14.13 -3.82
N PHE A 498 20.89 -14.45 -4.90
CA PHE A 498 20.20 -15.71 -5.09
C PHE A 498 20.99 -16.55 -6.10
N THR A 499 21.36 -17.77 -5.71
CA THR A 499 22.13 -18.69 -6.58
C THR A 499 21.28 -19.83 -7.14
N ALA A 500 20.21 -20.21 -6.46
CA ALA A 500 19.29 -21.29 -6.86
C ALA A 500 17.82 -20.88 -6.74
N GLY A 501 17.51 -19.65 -7.14
CA GLY A 501 16.17 -19.07 -7.09
C GLY A 501 15.64 -19.01 -5.65
N SER A 502 14.34 -19.28 -5.48
CA SER A 502 13.67 -19.35 -4.18
C SER A 502 13.87 -20.68 -3.42
N LYS A 503 14.80 -21.55 -3.85
CA LYS A 503 15.04 -22.87 -3.25
C LYS A 503 16.14 -22.86 -2.18
N SER A 504 17.02 -21.86 -2.22
CA SER A 504 18.12 -21.69 -1.27
C SER A 504 17.96 -20.41 -0.48
N ARG A 505 18.54 -20.35 0.73
CA ARG A 505 18.67 -19.08 1.45
C ARG A 505 19.58 -18.15 0.65
N PRO A 506 19.19 -16.89 0.43
CA PRO A 506 20.06 -15.93 -0.24
C PRO A 506 21.23 -15.51 0.66
N LEU A 507 22.30 -15.02 0.06
CA LEU A 507 23.45 -14.44 0.75
C LEU A 507 23.30 -12.92 0.79
N LEU A 508 23.34 -12.32 1.97
CA LEU A 508 23.49 -10.87 2.14
C LEU A 508 24.95 -10.56 2.49
N ARG A 509 25.57 -9.66 1.72
CA ARG A 509 26.95 -9.21 1.94
C ARG A 509 27.09 -7.70 1.71
N ARG A 510 28.21 -7.14 2.19
CA ARG A 510 28.63 -5.80 1.76
C ARG A 510 29.09 -5.85 0.30
N ALA A 511 28.82 -4.77 -0.42
CA ALA A 511 29.29 -4.61 -1.79
C ALA A 511 30.81 -4.44 -1.84
N GLU A 512 31.42 -4.90 -2.93
CA GLU A 512 32.78 -4.53 -3.29
C GLU A 512 32.82 -3.10 -3.86
N GLN A 513 33.99 -2.48 -3.89
CA GLN A 513 34.14 -1.07 -4.28
C GLN A 513 33.66 -0.76 -5.71
N ASN A 514 33.77 -1.73 -6.62
CA ASN A 514 33.27 -1.67 -8.00
C ASN A 514 31.74 -1.84 -8.11
N GLU A 515 31.09 -2.39 -7.09
CA GLU A 515 29.64 -2.60 -7.03
C GLU A 515 28.89 -1.43 -6.38
N TYR A 516 29.61 -0.53 -5.71
CA TYR A 516 29.03 0.62 -5.01
C TYR A 516 28.12 1.49 -5.88
N ILE A 517 26.87 1.62 -5.46
CA ILE A 517 25.90 2.53 -6.07
C ILE A 517 26.27 3.97 -5.71
N LYS A 518 26.33 4.85 -6.71
CA LYS A 518 26.79 6.24 -6.52
C LYS A 518 25.71 7.15 -5.94
N ASN A 519 24.53 7.14 -6.55
CA ASN A 519 23.48 8.12 -6.27
C ASN A 519 22.44 7.62 -5.27
N GLY A 520 22.50 6.36 -4.83
CA GLY A 520 21.44 5.68 -4.08
C GLY A 520 20.47 4.99 -5.02
N GLY A 521 19.61 4.12 -4.48
CA GLY A 521 18.65 3.34 -5.26
C GLY A 521 19.00 1.85 -5.29
N THR A 522 18.40 1.14 -6.24
CA THR A 522 18.54 -0.32 -6.35
C THR A 522 18.89 -0.73 -7.77
N LYS A 523 19.71 -1.77 -7.88
CA LYS A 523 20.07 -2.45 -9.13
C LYS A 523 19.73 -3.93 -8.99
N ILE A 524 18.82 -4.40 -9.83
CA ILE A 524 18.42 -5.81 -9.89
C ILE A 524 18.96 -6.39 -11.19
N ARG A 525 19.80 -7.42 -11.10
CA ARG A 525 20.31 -8.19 -12.23
C ARG A 525 19.79 -9.61 -12.17
N VAL A 526 19.28 -10.10 -13.29
CA VAL A 526 18.78 -11.47 -13.45
C VAL A 526 19.56 -12.13 -14.58
N HIS A 527 20.23 -13.24 -14.27
CA HIS A 527 20.91 -14.04 -15.29
C HIS A 527 19.90 -14.93 -15.99
N LEU A 528 19.87 -14.89 -17.31
CA LEU A 528 18.87 -15.58 -18.13
C LEU A 528 19.20 -17.07 -18.21
N LYS A 529 18.27 -17.94 -17.81
CA LYS A 529 18.41 -19.40 -17.97
C LYS A 529 18.31 -19.84 -19.42
N ASP A 530 17.53 -19.09 -20.21
CA ASP A 530 17.28 -19.34 -21.63
C ASP A 530 17.16 -17.98 -22.33
N PRO A 531 18.27 -17.42 -22.85
CA PRO A 531 18.27 -16.13 -23.52
C PRO A 531 17.44 -16.16 -24.82
N SER A 532 17.29 -17.33 -25.45
CA SER A 532 16.58 -17.46 -26.72
C SER A 532 15.12 -17.05 -26.62
N LYS A 533 14.45 -17.38 -25.51
CA LYS A 533 13.04 -16.97 -25.28
C LYS A 533 12.85 -15.46 -25.27
N LEU A 534 13.75 -14.74 -24.60
CA LEU A 534 13.69 -13.28 -24.57
C LEU A 534 14.05 -12.70 -25.95
N SER A 535 15.08 -13.25 -26.61
CA SER A 535 15.46 -12.85 -27.96
C SER A 535 14.34 -13.08 -28.97
N ASP A 536 13.66 -14.22 -28.92
CA ASP A 536 12.53 -14.57 -29.79
C ASP A 536 11.35 -13.64 -29.53
N GLU A 537 10.99 -13.41 -28.27
CA GLU A 537 9.91 -12.49 -27.91
C GLU A 537 10.19 -11.05 -28.38
N LEU A 538 11.45 -10.61 -28.35
CA LEU A 538 11.87 -9.31 -28.88
C LEU A 538 11.93 -9.30 -30.42
N ALA A 539 12.36 -10.38 -31.06
CA ALA A 539 12.48 -10.50 -32.52
C ALA A 539 11.11 -10.59 -33.22
N GLU A 540 10.14 -11.27 -32.60
CA GLU A 540 8.75 -11.37 -33.09
C GLU A 540 8.09 -10.01 -33.33
N THR A 541 8.57 -8.96 -32.65
CA THR A 541 7.96 -7.62 -32.72
C THR A 541 8.13 -6.95 -34.07
N LYS A 542 9.13 -7.35 -34.88
CA LYS A 542 9.54 -6.69 -36.16
C LYS A 542 9.87 -5.19 -36.03
N VAL A 543 10.10 -4.70 -34.80
CA VAL A 543 10.35 -3.29 -34.49
C VAL A 543 11.68 -3.19 -33.71
N PRO A 544 12.47 -2.10 -33.86
CA PRO A 544 13.67 -1.90 -33.05
C PRO A 544 13.40 -2.02 -31.55
N ILE A 545 14.29 -2.68 -30.83
CA ILE A 545 14.15 -2.98 -29.39
C ILE A 545 13.91 -1.72 -28.55
N ASP A 546 14.58 -0.62 -28.87
CA ASP A 546 14.42 0.67 -28.19
C ASP A 546 13.00 1.22 -28.32
N SER A 547 12.43 1.12 -29.52
CA SER A 547 11.06 1.55 -29.82
C SER A 547 10.04 0.63 -29.16
N TYR A 548 10.31 -0.68 -29.13
CA TYR A 548 9.45 -1.64 -28.45
C TYR A 548 9.44 -1.45 -26.92
N ILE A 549 10.60 -1.30 -26.29
CA ILE A 549 10.68 -1.01 -24.85
C ILE A 549 10.01 0.34 -24.53
N ALA A 550 10.22 1.38 -25.36
CA ALA A 550 9.53 2.66 -25.18
C ALA A 550 7.99 2.53 -25.30
N SER A 551 7.49 1.55 -26.06
CA SER A 551 6.06 1.26 -26.18
C SER A 551 5.46 0.53 -24.97
N LEU A 552 6.28 -0.21 -24.21
CA LEU A 552 5.86 -0.86 -22.96
C LEU A 552 5.66 0.16 -21.84
N PHE A 553 6.50 1.21 -21.86
CA PHE A 553 6.65 2.22 -20.81
C PHE A 553 6.27 3.62 -21.30
N SER A 554 5.31 3.73 -22.23
CA SER A 554 5.09 4.97 -23.00
C SER A 554 4.70 6.19 -22.20
N CYS A 555 4.20 6.01 -20.97
CA CYS A 555 3.67 7.07 -20.13
C CYS A 555 4.43 7.24 -18.81
N MET A 556 5.68 6.77 -18.77
CA MET A 556 6.48 6.84 -17.53
C MET A 556 6.73 8.29 -17.12
N ASP A 557 6.68 8.47 -15.80
CA ASP A 557 7.02 9.71 -15.14
C ASP A 557 8.50 9.79 -14.76
N CYS A 558 9.33 8.83 -15.19
CA CYS A 558 10.77 8.76 -14.97
C CYS A 558 11.53 8.72 -16.30
N ASN A 559 12.80 9.10 -16.31
CA ASN A 559 13.65 8.93 -17.49
C ASN A 559 14.02 7.45 -17.63
N ILE A 560 13.97 6.91 -18.85
CA ILE A 560 14.43 5.54 -19.13
C ILE A 560 15.58 5.57 -20.12
N TYR A 561 16.68 4.91 -19.73
CA TYR A 561 17.83 4.65 -20.57
C TYR A 561 17.91 3.17 -20.87
N LEU A 562 18.24 2.84 -22.12
CA LEU A 562 18.43 1.47 -22.58
C LEU A 562 19.88 1.28 -23.02
N THR A 563 20.50 0.20 -22.54
CA THR A 563 21.81 -0.30 -22.99
C THR A 563 21.62 -1.70 -23.53
N THR A 564 22.08 -1.98 -24.75
CA THR A 564 22.00 -3.31 -25.36
C THR A 564 23.39 -3.85 -25.67
N ASN A 565 23.65 -5.10 -25.25
CA ASN A 565 24.92 -5.81 -25.44
C ASN A 565 26.15 -4.95 -25.09
N MET A 566 26.04 -4.15 -24.02
CA MET A 566 27.10 -3.27 -23.50
C MET A 566 27.67 -2.24 -24.50
N THR A 567 26.95 -1.91 -25.59
CA THR A 567 27.47 -1.04 -26.66
C THR A 567 27.27 0.45 -26.42
N SER A 568 26.02 0.91 -26.31
CA SER A 568 25.69 2.33 -26.14
C SER A 568 24.45 2.52 -25.27
N LYS A 569 24.54 3.50 -24.34
CA LYS A 569 23.44 3.92 -23.48
C LYS A 569 22.62 5.00 -24.19
N LYS A 570 21.36 4.72 -24.49
CA LYS A 570 20.43 5.64 -25.16
C LYS A 570 19.29 6.01 -24.24
N LYS A 571 18.97 7.30 -24.09
CA LYS A 571 17.72 7.74 -23.46
C LYS A 571 16.56 7.48 -24.43
N ILE A 572 15.62 6.65 -24.03
CA ILE A 572 14.46 6.26 -24.86
C ILE A 572 13.16 6.94 -24.43
N ILE A 573 13.05 7.33 -23.16
CA ILE A 573 11.92 8.08 -22.59
C ILE A 573 12.49 9.16 -21.69
N SER A 574 11.95 10.38 -21.81
CA SER A 574 12.14 11.44 -20.83
C SER A 574 10.90 11.50 -19.93
N ALA A 575 11.10 11.78 -18.63
CA ALA A 575 10.02 11.84 -17.66
C ALA A 575 8.84 12.72 -18.14
N ASN A 576 7.63 12.15 -18.17
CA ASN A 576 6.40 12.84 -18.57
C ASN A 576 6.39 13.42 -20.00
N ASP A 577 7.33 13.06 -20.88
CA ASP A 577 7.44 13.61 -22.23
C ASP A 577 6.22 13.33 -23.10
N TRP A 578 5.48 12.25 -22.83
CA TRP A 578 4.24 11.90 -23.53
C TRP A 578 3.16 12.99 -23.46
N LYS A 579 3.23 13.89 -22.46
CA LYS A 579 2.33 15.04 -22.32
C LYS A 579 2.64 16.16 -23.32
N THR A 580 3.89 16.29 -23.77
CA THR A 580 4.38 17.44 -24.53
C THR A 580 5.04 17.10 -25.87
N MET A 581 5.43 15.84 -26.09
CA MET A 581 6.09 15.39 -27.32
C MET A 581 5.22 15.61 -28.56
N ASP A 582 5.81 15.61 -29.76
CA ASP A 582 5.05 15.74 -31.00
C ASP A 582 3.95 14.65 -31.11
N PRO A 583 2.72 15.00 -31.51
CA PRO A 583 1.63 14.03 -31.62
C PRO A 583 1.95 12.81 -32.48
N PHE A 584 2.68 12.97 -33.59
CA PHE A 584 3.02 11.85 -34.46
C PHE A 584 4.03 10.92 -33.80
N ASP A 585 5.06 11.46 -33.15
CA ASP A 585 6.03 10.67 -32.39
C ASP A 585 5.36 9.93 -31.22
N PHE A 586 4.38 10.57 -30.56
CA PHE A 586 3.57 9.95 -29.51
C PHE A 586 2.81 8.74 -30.04
N LEU A 587 2.08 8.92 -31.14
CA LEU A 587 1.31 7.83 -31.78
C LEU A 587 2.22 6.70 -32.25
N LYS A 588 3.38 7.03 -32.82
CA LYS A 588 4.39 6.05 -33.24
C LYS A 588 4.93 5.25 -32.06
N ARG A 589 5.22 5.90 -30.93
CA ARG A 589 5.69 5.23 -29.69
C ARG A 589 4.66 4.25 -29.16
N ILE A 590 3.39 4.66 -29.04
CA ILE A 590 2.35 3.79 -28.49
C ILE A 590 1.98 2.64 -29.44
N HIS A 591 2.08 2.86 -30.77
CA HIS A 591 1.75 1.85 -31.78
C HIS A 591 2.87 0.83 -32.03
N ALA A 592 4.12 1.12 -31.63
CA ALA A 592 5.26 0.22 -31.83
C ALA A 592 5.08 -1.18 -31.21
N ASN A 593 4.15 -1.35 -30.25
CA ASN A 593 3.78 -2.66 -29.74
C ASN A 593 2.78 -3.39 -30.65
N ASN A 594 3.33 -4.15 -31.61
CA ASN A 594 2.52 -4.92 -32.56
C ASN A 594 1.67 -6.04 -31.92
N LYS A 595 1.97 -6.48 -30.69
CA LYS A 595 1.17 -7.49 -29.97
C LYS A 595 -0.16 -6.94 -29.42
N ARG A 596 -0.39 -5.62 -29.48
CA ARG A 596 -1.66 -4.97 -29.08
C ARG A 596 -2.63 -4.73 -30.24
N LYS A 597 -2.30 -5.19 -31.45
CA LYS A 597 -3.14 -5.00 -32.64
C LYS A 597 -4.43 -5.80 -32.54
N TYR A 598 -5.55 -5.10 -32.34
CA TYR A 598 -6.84 -5.61 -32.79
C TYR A 598 -7.06 -5.10 -34.21
N TYR A 599 -6.93 -6.00 -35.19
CA TYR A 599 -7.37 -5.71 -36.54
C TYR A 599 -8.89 -5.53 -36.53
N HIS A 600 -9.35 -4.32 -36.86
CA HIS A 600 -10.73 -4.05 -37.25
C HIS A 600 -10.73 -3.71 -38.72
N PHE A 601 -11.68 -4.33 -39.45
CA PHE A 601 -11.97 -4.29 -40.89
C PHE A 601 -11.08 -3.47 -41.85
N GLY A 602 -10.62 -4.17 -42.90
CA GLY A 602 -9.86 -3.64 -44.02
C GLY A 602 -8.35 -3.81 -43.81
N ASP A 603 -7.67 -4.49 -44.72
CA ASP A 603 -6.20 -4.71 -44.72
C ASP A 603 -5.41 -3.40 -44.93
N LYS A 604 -5.76 -2.32 -44.23
CA LYS A 604 -4.98 -1.10 -44.22
C LYS A 604 -3.87 -1.28 -43.20
N GLU A 605 -2.68 -1.58 -43.69
CA GLU A 605 -1.48 -1.62 -42.87
C GLU A 605 -1.32 -0.25 -42.19
N ILE A 606 -1.51 -0.21 -40.87
CA ILE A 606 -1.31 1.01 -40.07
C ILE A 606 0.17 1.36 -40.17
N ASN A 607 0.45 2.36 -41.00
CA ASN A 607 1.80 2.80 -41.33
C ASN A 607 2.03 4.23 -40.83
N ASP A 608 3.28 4.70 -40.95
CA ASP A 608 3.65 6.05 -40.52
C ASP A 608 2.82 7.15 -41.24
N ALA A 609 2.36 6.92 -42.48
CA ALA A 609 1.52 7.90 -43.19
C ALA A 609 0.13 8.03 -42.54
N TYR A 610 -0.50 6.91 -42.18
CA TYR A 610 -1.79 6.92 -41.47
C TYR A 610 -1.66 7.54 -40.06
N LEU A 611 -0.61 7.18 -39.32
CA LEU A 611 -0.35 7.79 -38.01
C LEU A 611 -0.11 9.30 -38.13
N LYS A 612 0.54 9.76 -39.21
CA LYS A 612 0.75 11.18 -39.46
C LYS A 612 -0.56 11.92 -39.75
N GLU A 613 -1.45 11.31 -40.52
CA GLU A 613 -2.78 11.85 -40.81
C GLU A 613 -3.57 12.13 -39.51
N ILE A 614 -3.71 11.11 -38.66
CA ILE A 614 -4.52 11.20 -37.44
C ILE A 614 -3.83 12.01 -36.32
N SER A 615 -2.50 12.19 -36.38
CA SER A 615 -1.73 12.95 -35.37
C SER A 615 -2.22 14.39 -35.17
N SER A 616 -2.79 15.00 -36.21
CA SER A 616 -3.37 16.35 -36.17
C SER A 616 -4.56 16.48 -35.20
N ARG A 617 -5.26 15.36 -34.96
CA ARG A 617 -6.48 15.28 -34.13
C ARG A 617 -6.19 15.05 -32.66
N VAL A 618 -4.96 14.70 -32.31
CA VAL A 618 -4.58 14.36 -30.93
C VAL A 618 -4.75 15.56 -30.01
N ARG A 619 -5.45 15.36 -28.90
CA ARG A 619 -5.66 16.34 -27.83
C ARG A 619 -5.36 15.75 -26.46
N LEU A 620 -5.04 16.62 -25.52
CA LEU A 620 -4.89 16.26 -24.11
C LEU A 620 -6.27 16.03 -23.50
N VAL A 621 -6.40 15.01 -22.67
CA VAL A 621 -7.59 14.74 -21.88
C VAL A 621 -7.34 15.27 -20.47
N LYS A 622 -8.16 16.23 -20.02
CA LYS A 622 -7.98 16.92 -18.74
C LYS A 622 -9.21 16.79 -17.85
N ASN A 623 -9.01 16.78 -16.53
CA ASN A 623 -10.10 16.94 -15.57
C ASN A 623 -10.43 18.43 -15.34
N GLN A 624 -11.45 18.71 -14.50
CA GLN A 624 -11.85 20.07 -14.14
C GLN A 624 -10.75 20.90 -13.45
N LYS A 625 -9.80 20.24 -12.78
CA LYS A 625 -8.66 20.89 -12.11
C LYS A 625 -7.53 21.24 -13.09
N GLY A 626 -7.60 20.74 -14.33
CA GLY A 626 -6.57 20.91 -15.35
C GLY A 626 -5.51 19.81 -15.39
N ASP A 627 -5.63 18.78 -14.54
CA ASP A 627 -4.70 17.66 -14.53
C ASP A 627 -4.83 16.85 -15.83
N ILE A 628 -3.69 16.52 -16.43
CA ILE A 628 -3.65 15.71 -17.66
C ILE A 628 -3.85 14.23 -17.29
N LEU A 629 -5.03 13.71 -17.62
CA LEU A 629 -5.42 12.32 -17.40
C LEU A 629 -5.28 11.44 -18.65
N GLY A 630 -4.88 12.02 -19.77
CA GLY A 630 -4.64 11.25 -20.99
C GLY A 630 -4.29 12.11 -22.18
N ARG A 631 -4.07 11.44 -23.31
CA ARG A 631 -3.74 12.07 -24.59
C ARG A 631 -4.12 11.11 -25.71
N GLY A 632 -4.91 11.58 -26.66
CA GLY A 632 -5.36 10.72 -27.75
C GLY A 632 -6.26 11.43 -28.75
N CYS A 633 -6.89 10.66 -29.62
CA CYS A 633 -7.92 11.07 -30.57
C CYS A 633 -8.90 9.94 -30.81
N LEU A 634 -10.08 10.26 -31.35
CA LEU A 634 -11.04 9.25 -31.82
C LEU A 634 -10.60 8.73 -33.19
N ASP A 635 -10.56 7.41 -33.35
CA ASP A 635 -10.15 6.75 -34.60
C ASP A 635 -10.83 5.39 -34.77
N ALA A 636 -11.27 5.06 -35.99
CA ALA A 636 -12.04 3.85 -36.28
C ALA A 636 -11.19 2.62 -36.57
N ASN A 637 -9.87 2.73 -36.68
CA ASN A 637 -8.99 1.63 -37.08
C ASN A 637 -7.93 1.29 -36.04
N VAL A 638 -7.60 2.23 -35.15
CA VAL A 638 -6.54 2.08 -34.15
C VAL A 638 -7.08 2.28 -32.74
N ASP A 639 -6.68 1.35 -31.88
CA ASP A 639 -6.99 1.35 -30.47
C ASP A 639 -5.78 1.79 -29.64
N GLY A 640 -6.05 2.43 -28.52
CA GLY A 640 -5.08 2.83 -27.50
C GLY A 640 -5.11 1.91 -26.28
N PHE A 641 -4.67 2.44 -25.13
CA PHE A 641 -4.64 1.67 -23.88
C PHE A 641 -4.83 2.51 -22.63
N LEU A 642 -5.25 1.83 -21.57
CA LEU A 642 -5.26 2.35 -20.21
C LEU A 642 -3.87 2.20 -19.58
N THR A 643 -3.41 3.21 -18.84
CA THR A 643 -2.10 3.22 -18.20
C THR A 643 -2.20 3.39 -16.69
N VAL A 644 -1.48 2.55 -15.95
CA VAL A 644 -1.40 2.54 -14.48
C VAL A 644 0.07 2.73 -14.11
N GLY A 645 0.40 3.86 -13.49
CA GLY A 645 1.80 4.21 -13.17
C GLY A 645 2.71 4.31 -14.39
N GLY A 646 2.18 4.71 -15.55
CA GLY A 646 2.94 4.85 -16.79
C GLY A 646 3.03 3.59 -17.65
N ILE A 647 2.48 2.47 -17.17
CA ILE A 647 2.53 1.15 -17.80
C ILE A 647 1.13 0.72 -18.26
N ALA A 648 1.02 0.12 -19.44
CA ALA A 648 -0.27 -0.34 -19.97
C ALA A 648 -0.93 -1.45 -19.11
N ALA A 649 -2.23 -1.31 -18.85
CA ALA A 649 -3.03 -2.21 -17.99
C ALA A 649 -4.43 -2.54 -18.57
N GLY A 650 -4.69 -2.22 -19.83
CA GLY A 650 -5.96 -2.51 -20.52
C GLY A 650 -6.01 -1.84 -21.87
N ASN A 651 -6.92 -2.23 -22.76
CA ASN A 651 -7.05 -1.61 -24.09
C ASN A 651 -8.25 -0.66 -24.12
N THR A 652 -8.13 0.41 -24.89
CA THR A 652 -9.28 1.22 -25.29
C THR A 652 -9.80 0.70 -26.62
N ARG A 653 -10.95 1.21 -27.05
CA ARG A 653 -11.58 0.93 -28.33
C ARG A 653 -11.97 2.25 -28.94
N ARG A 654 -11.67 2.44 -30.23
CA ARG A 654 -12.03 3.67 -30.96
C ARG A 654 -11.47 4.98 -30.39
N TYR A 655 -10.49 4.84 -29.51
CA TYR A 655 -9.74 5.90 -28.89
C TYR A 655 -8.29 5.52 -29.05
N MET A 656 -7.60 6.21 -29.96
CA MET A 656 -6.17 6.03 -30.19
C MET A 656 -5.41 6.99 -29.28
N GLY A 657 -4.72 6.45 -28.27
CA GLY A 657 -4.04 7.23 -27.25
C GLY A 657 -3.89 6.49 -25.93
N VAL A 658 -3.74 7.26 -24.85
CA VAL A 658 -3.56 6.75 -23.49
C VAL A 658 -4.50 7.47 -22.52
N LEU A 659 -5.11 6.71 -21.60
CA LEU A 659 -5.87 7.24 -20.47
C LEU A 659 -5.32 6.67 -19.17
N THR A 660 -5.10 7.52 -18.17
CA THR A 660 -4.68 7.08 -16.84
C THR A 660 -5.81 6.29 -16.17
N ALA A 661 -5.41 5.28 -15.42
CA ALA A 661 -6.31 4.33 -14.79
C ALA A 661 -5.80 3.87 -13.43
N THR A 662 -6.69 3.29 -12.64
CA THR A 662 -6.40 2.55 -11.41
C THR A 662 -6.64 1.06 -11.63
N CYS A 663 -6.01 0.23 -10.80
CA CYS A 663 -6.15 -1.23 -10.86
C CYS A 663 -6.26 -1.79 -9.44
N HIS A 664 -7.18 -2.74 -9.25
CA HIS A 664 -7.42 -3.42 -7.97
C HIS A 664 -7.00 -4.89 -7.97
N GLU A 665 -6.47 -5.42 -9.09
CA GLU A 665 -6.02 -6.81 -9.24
C GLU A 665 -4.50 -6.90 -9.45
N ALA A 666 -3.86 -7.97 -8.98
CA ALA A 666 -2.40 -8.15 -9.03
C ALA A 666 -1.85 -8.41 -10.43
N ASN A 667 -2.60 -9.14 -11.26
CA ASN A 667 -2.26 -9.43 -12.66
C ASN A 667 -2.50 -8.24 -13.60
N ARG A 668 -3.25 -7.24 -13.13
CA ARG A 668 -3.65 -6.02 -13.86
C ARG A 668 -4.35 -6.25 -15.19
N TYR A 669 -5.14 -7.32 -15.28
CA TYR A 669 -5.98 -7.52 -16.46
C TYR A 669 -7.15 -6.52 -16.52
N ARG A 670 -7.54 -5.93 -15.39
CA ARG A 670 -8.65 -4.97 -15.29
C ARG A 670 -8.17 -3.64 -14.71
N ALA A 671 -8.27 -2.58 -15.52
CA ALA A 671 -8.02 -1.21 -15.12
C ALA A 671 -9.26 -0.33 -15.34
N TYR A 672 -9.42 0.68 -14.50
CA TYR A 672 -10.54 1.62 -14.51
C TYR A 672 -10.01 3.04 -14.76
N PRO A 673 -10.51 3.77 -15.77
CA PRO A 673 -9.98 5.10 -16.07
C PRO A 673 -10.25 6.09 -14.93
N CYS A 674 -9.31 7.00 -14.70
CA CYS A 674 -9.40 8.00 -13.63
C CYS A 674 -10.28 9.21 -13.98
N ILE A 675 -10.72 9.34 -15.24
CA ILE A 675 -11.48 10.49 -15.71
C ILE A 675 -12.98 10.33 -15.43
N SER A 676 -13.63 11.43 -15.05
CA SER A 676 -15.08 11.49 -14.88
C SER A 676 -15.82 11.46 -16.23
N GLU A 677 -17.04 10.93 -16.24
CA GLU A 677 -17.89 10.93 -17.44
C GLU A 677 -18.09 12.34 -18.01
N SER A 678 -18.34 13.33 -17.14
CA SER A 678 -18.56 14.71 -17.56
C SER A 678 -17.34 15.36 -18.21
N ASP A 679 -16.13 15.02 -17.76
CA ASP A 679 -14.91 15.60 -18.31
C ASP A 679 -14.52 14.91 -19.61
N PHE A 680 -14.72 13.59 -19.69
CA PHE A 680 -14.48 12.86 -20.93
C PHE A 680 -15.47 13.25 -22.02
N LYS A 681 -16.74 13.53 -21.66
CA LYS A 681 -17.74 14.05 -22.60
C LYS A 681 -17.29 15.37 -23.24
N LYS A 682 -16.79 16.33 -22.45
CA LYS A 682 -16.29 17.61 -22.98
C LYS A 682 -15.15 17.41 -23.98
N TRP A 683 -14.24 16.48 -23.67
CA TRP A 683 -13.16 16.11 -24.58
C TRP A 683 -13.68 15.47 -25.88
N ILE A 684 -14.70 14.61 -25.81
CA ILE A 684 -15.37 14.05 -26.99
C ILE A 684 -16.00 15.15 -27.84
N GLU A 685 -16.66 16.14 -27.23
CA GLU A 685 -17.26 17.27 -27.96
C GLU A 685 -16.22 18.10 -28.73
N GLU A 686 -15.03 18.30 -28.15
CA GLU A 686 -13.88 18.91 -28.86
C GLU A 686 -13.40 18.04 -30.02
N GLN A 687 -13.34 16.71 -29.85
CA GLN A 687 -12.99 15.81 -30.95
C GLN A 687 -14.01 15.85 -32.09
N VAL A 688 -15.30 15.93 -31.77
CA VAL A 688 -16.37 16.05 -32.78
C VAL A 688 -16.23 17.35 -33.56
N GLU A 689 -15.82 18.45 -32.92
CA GLU A 689 -15.54 19.71 -33.63
C GLU A 689 -14.48 19.52 -34.71
N ILE A 690 -13.35 18.93 -34.34
CA ILE A 690 -12.23 18.67 -35.26
C ILE A 690 -12.68 17.73 -36.39
N LEU A 691 -13.37 16.65 -36.06
CA LEU A 691 -13.81 15.66 -37.04
C LEU A 691 -14.91 16.18 -37.97
N SER A 692 -15.70 17.16 -37.53
CA SER A 692 -16.77 17.77 -38.33
C SER A 692 -16.27 18.82 -39.33
N GLU A 693 -15.04 19.30 -39.19
CA GLU A 693 -14.42 20.25 -40.13
C GLU A 693 -14.00 19.58 -41.44
N ASP A 694 -13.56 18.33 -41.37
CA ASP A 694 -13.18 17.51 -42.51
C ASP A 694 -13.72 16.08 -42.34
N LEU A 695 -14.69 15.69 -43.17
CA LEU A 695 -15.29 14.35 -43.16
C LEU A 695 -14.52 13.33 -44.02
N SER A 696 -13.36 13.71 -44.59
CA SER A 696 -12.57 12.82 -45.46
C SER A 696 -12.11 11.53 -44.78
N TRP A 697 -12.12 11.48 -43.45
CA TRP A 697 -11.74 10.32 -42.65
C TRP A 697 -12.85 9.27 -42.53
N GLU A 698 -14.12 9.62 -42.76
CA GLU A 698 -15.23 8.67 -42.65
C GLU A 698 -15.17 7.58 -43.73
N LYS A 699 -14.37 7.78 -44.79
CA LYS A 699 -14.01 6.70 -45.74
C LYS A 699 -13.38 5.49 -45.02
N ASP A 700 -12.74 5.75 -43.88
CA ASP A 700 -12.06 4.79 -43.03
C ASP A 700 -12.94 4.38 -41.81
N ASP A 701 -14.19 4.86 -41.73
CA ASP A 701 -15.23 4.50 -40.74
C ASP A 701 -16.62 4.33 -41.42
N PRO A 702 -16.76 3.39 -42.38
CA PRO A 702 -18.01 3.22 -43.14
C PRO A 702 -19.22 2.82 -42.28
N ASP A 703 -18.97 2.40 -41.03
CA ASP A 703 -19.98 1.94 -40.09
C ASP A 703 -20.40 3.03 -39.09
N PHE A 704 -19.85 4.24 -39.20
CA PHE A 704 -20.09 5.36 -38.28
C PHE A 704 -19.83 5.01 -36.80
N GLN A 705 -18.76 4.26 -36.53
CA GLN A 705 -18.43 3.78 -35.18
C GLN A 705 -17.97 4.92 -34.27
N ILE A 706 -17.34 5.95 -34.83
CA ILE A 706 -16.99 7.15 -34.07
C ILE A 706 -18.25 7.92 -33.66
N ALA A 707 -19.21 8.09 -34.58
CA ALA A 707 -20.47 8.76 -34.26
C ALA A 707 -21.27 7.98 -33.21
N SER A 708 -21.20 6.65 -33.27
CA SER A 708 -21.74 5.73 -32.26
C SER A 708 -21.14 5.95 -30.87
N VAL A 709 -19.81 6.06 -30.81
CA VAL A 709 -19.05 6.39 -29.60
C VAL A 709 -19.47 7.75 -29.03
N VAL A 710 -19.58 8.77 -29.88
CA VAL A 710 -19.98 10.13 -29.46
C VAL A 710 -21.38 10.13 -28.84
N HIS A 711 -22.34 9.45 -29.48
CA HIS A 711 -23.71 9.38 -28.98
C HIS A 711 -23.83 8.59 -27.67
N ALA A 712 -23.03 7.55 -27.46
CA ALA A 712 -23.01 6.79 -26.20
C ALA A 712 -22.66 7.66 -24.98
N PHE A 713 -21.97 8.78 -25.19
CA PHE A 713 -21.64 9.79 -24.17
C PHE A 713 -22.63 10.96 -24.11
N CYS A 714 -23.78 10.83 -24.78
CA CYS A 714 -24.78 11.88 -24.94
C CYS A 714 -24.19 13.20 -25.48
N ALA A 715 -23.10 13.12 -26.26
CA ALA A 715 -22.49 14.26 -26.93
C ALA A 715 -23.18 14.49 -28.28
N ASN A 716 -23.16 15.73 -28.77
CA ASN A 716 -23.74 16.09 -30.06
C ASN A 716 -22.83 15.61 -31.20
N THR A 717 -23.38 14.83 -32.14
CA THR A 717 -22.64 14.32 -33.32
C THR A 717 -22.40 15.36 -34.39
N LYS A 718 -23.00 16.57 -34.31
CA LYS A 718 -22.85 17.68 -35.25
C LYS A 718 -23.03 17.24 -36.71
N ASN A 719 -21.98 17.34 -37.53
CA ASN A 719 -22.01 17.04 -38.96
C ASN A 719 -21.64 15.57 -39.26
N LEU A 720 -21.24 14.80 -38.24
CA LEU A 720 -20.86 13.40 -38.44
C LEU A 720 -22.05 12.60 -38.97
N HIS A 721 -21.78 11.75 -39.94
CA HIS A 721 -22.80 10.84 -40.43
C HIS A 721 -23.06 9.76 -39.38
N VAL A 722 -24.33 9.44 -39.18
CA VAL A 722 -24.81 8.51 -38.13
C VAL A 722 -25.62 7.35 -38.70
N ALA A 723 -26.06 7.48 -39.94
CA ALA A 723 -26.93 6.51 -40.61
C ALA A 723 -26.79 6.62 -42.13
N TYR A 724 -27.33 5.63 -42.82
CA TYR A 724 -27.59 5.67 -44.25
C TYR A 724 -29.08 5.88 -44.52
N TYR A 725 -29.38 6.77 -45.46
CA TYR A 725 -30.70 6.97 -46.04
C TYR A 725 -30.60 6.85 -47.56
N LYS A 726 -31.36 5.94 -48.17
CA LYS A 726 -31.27 5.62 -49.61
C LYS A 726 -29.84 5.34 -50.09
N GLY A 727 -29.04 4.67 -49.24
CA GLY A 727 -27.64 4.35 -49.52
C GLY A 727 -26.68 5.53 -49.47
N LYS A 728 -27.12 6.72 -49.03
CA LYS A 728 -26.25 7.88 -48.80
C LYS A 728 -26.06 8.11 -47.29
N PRO A 729 -24.84 8.46 -46.85
CA PRO A 729 -24.60 8.81 -45.46
C PRO A 729 -25.37 10.09 -45.10
N VAL A 730 -25.98 10.12 -43.91
CA VAL A 730 -26.77 11.25 -43.40
C VAL A 730 -26.40 11.58 -41.95
N ASN A 731 -26.35 12.87 -41.62
CA ASN A 731 -26.12 13.36 -40.26
C ASN A 731 -27.44 13.60 -39.51
N TYR A 732 -27.36 14.00 -38.24
CA TYR A 732 -28.54 14.25 -37.41
C TYR A 732 -29.50 15.32 -37.96
N ASN A 733 -28.97 16.39 -38.53
CA ASN A 733 -29.79 17.46 -39.10
C ASN A 733 -30.46 17.03 -40.41
N ASP A 734 -29.77 16.26 -41.25
CA ASP A 734 -30.33 15.65 -42.45
C ASP A 734 -31.50 14.73 -42.09
N ILE A 735 -31.33 13.89 -41.07
CA ILE A 735 -32.39 13.01 -40.56
C ILE A 735 -33.61 13.81 -40.15
N LYS A 736 -33.44 14.90 -39.38
CA LYS A 736 -34.55 15.79 -39.00
C LYS A 736 -35.25 16.41 -40.20
N GLN A 737 -34.47 16.87 -41.19
CA GLN A 737 -35.03 17.43 -42.42
C GLN A 737 -35.80 16.38 -43.22
N ILE A 738 -35.27 15.16 -43.33
CA ILE A 738 -35.92 14.03 -44.01
C ILE A 738 -37.23 13.68 -43.31
N ILE A 739 -37.22 13.56 -41.99
CA ILE A 739 -38.42 13.24 -41.20
C ILE A 739 -39.49 14.31 -41.37
N ASN A 740 -39.09 15.58 -41.33
CA ASN A 740 -39.99 16.71 -41.52
C ASN A 740 -40.56 16.78 -42.95
N THR A 741 -39.76 16.46 -43.96
CA THR A 741 -40.15 16.57 -45.38
C THR A 741 -41.04 15.41 -45.81
N THR A 742 -40.71 14.18 -45.39
CA THR A 742 -41.43 12.97 -45.79
C THR A 742 -42.71 12.76 -44.97
N ALA A 743 -42.77 13.31 -43.75
CA ALA A 743 -43.96 13.35 -42.89
C ALA A 743 -44.62 11.98 -42.62
N TYR A 744 -43.84 10.89 -42.67
CA TYR A 744 -44.34 9.58 -42.28
C TYR A 744 -44.62 9.52 -40.77
N ASN A 745 -45.66 8.76 -40.40
CA ASN A 745 -45.97 8.42 -39.00
C ASN A 745 -45.23 7.17 -38.53
N LYS A 746 -44.43 6.53 -39.39
CA LYS A 746 -43.71 5.29 -39.13
C LYS A 746 -42.37 5.28 -39.86
N TYR A 747 -41.27 5.14 -39.12
CA TYR A 747 -39.93 4.93 -39.67
C TYR A 747 -39.40 3.57 -39.27
N VAL A 748 -38.75 2.90 -40.22
CA VAL A 748 -38.18 1.57 -40.07
C VAL A 748 -36.67 1.70 -39.93
N ILE A 749 -36.12 1.02 -38.92
CA ILE A 749 -34.70 1.02 -38.60
C ILE A 749 -34.23 -0.41 -38.56
N PHE A 750 -33.17 -0.69 -39.30
CA PHE A 750 -32.56 -2.01 -39.29
C PHE A 750 -31.04 -1.90 -39.41
N GLN A 751 -30.35 -2.86 -38.82
CA GLN A 751 -28.92 -2.99 -38.80
C GLN A 751 -28.51 -4.04 -39.82
N LYS A 752 -27.53 -3.69 -40.65
CA LYS A 752 -26.97 -4.64 -41.63
C LYS A 752 -25.76 -5.37 -41.08
N THR A 753 -25.56 -6.61 -41.50
CA THR A 753 -24.26 -7.27 -41.39
C THR A 753 -23.40 -6.91 -42.60
N MET A 754 -22.07 -6.93 -42.43
CA MET A 754 -21.15 -6.53 -43.49
C MET A 754 -21.28 -7.38 -44.78
N THR A 755 -21.73 -8.62 -44.66
CA THR A 755 -21.99 -9.52 -45.79
C THR A 755 -23.13 -9.00 -46.67
N ASP A 756 -24.15 -8.37 -46.08
CA ASP A 756 -25.33 -7.85 -46.78
C ASP A 756 -25.01 -6.61 -47.65
N ILE A 757 -23.97 -5.85 -47.28
CA ILE A 757 -23.58 -4.61 -47.98
C ILE A 757 -22.81 -4.89 -49.28
N LEU A 758 -22.00 -5.95 -49.29
CA LEU A 758 -21.17 -6.34 -50.44
C LEU A 758 -21.98 -7.01 -51.56
N GLU A 759 -23.17 -7.52 -51.25
CA GLU A 759 -24.04 -8.22 -52.21
C GLU A 759 -24.98 -7.29 -53.00
N GLU A 760 -25.03 -5.99 -52.67
CA GLU A 760 -26.13 -5.12 -53.09
C GLU A 760 -25.70 -3.87 -53.88
N HIS A 761 -25.73 -3.97 -55.21
CA HIS A 761 -25.63 -2.81 -56.09
C HIS A 761 -26.98 -2.35 -56.71
N ASN A 762 -28.12 -2.91 -56.29
CA ASN A 762 -29.42 -2.71 -56.98
C ASN A 762 -30.65 -2.52 -56.07
N ILE A 763 -30.50 -2.17 -54.78
CA ILE A 763 -31.64 -1.90 -53.89
C ILE A 763 -32.12 -0.46 -54.01
N VAL A 764 -33.43 -0.28 -54.19
CA VAL A 764 -34.12 1.00 -53.98
C VAL A 764 -34.81 0.96 -52.62
N TYR A 765 -34.21 1.61 -51.61
CA TYR A 765 -34.75 1.66 -50.24
C TYR A 765 -36.02 2.52 -50.15
N SER A 766 -36.92 2.13 -49.25
CA SER A 766 -38.15 2.87 -48.94
C SER A 766 -37.86 4.25 -48.30
N ASP A 767 -38.72 5.23 -48.54
CA ASP A 767 -38.55 6.63 -48.07
C ASP A 767 -38.66 6.81 -46.55
N ASN A 768 -39.15 5.80 -45.84
CA ASN A 768 -39.30 5.80 -44.39
C ASN A 768 -38.25 4.90 -43.70
N THR A 769 -37.18 4.54 -44.39
CA THR A 769 -36.20 3.56 -43.92
C THR A 769 -34.83 4.17 -43.70
N PHE A 770 -34.25 3.91 -42.53
CA PHE A 770 -32.87 4.23 -42.18
C PHE A 770 -32.13 2.95 -41.78
N TRP A 771 -30.84 2.88 -42.06
CA TRP A 771 -30.02 1.75 -41.62
C TRP A 771 -28.61 2.17 -41.22
N SER A 772 -27.95 1.34 -40.43
CA SER A 772 -26.51 1.41 -40.16
C SER A 772 -25.94 0.01 -40.14
N VAL A 773 -24.62 -0.12 -40.08
CA VAL A 773 -23.98 -1.41 -39.83
C VAL A 773 -24.12 -1.75 -38.34
N SER A 774 -24.36 -3.02 -38.02
CA SER A 774 -24.54 -3.45 -36.62
C SER A 774 -23.26 -3.26 -35.82
N PHE A 775 -23.29 -2.41 -34.79
CA PHE A 775 -22.20 -2.31 -33.83
C PHE A 775 -22.68 -1.90 -32.43
N ILE A 776 -22.09 -2.51 -31.40
CA ILE A 776 -22.26 -2.11 -30.00
C ILE A 776 -21.09 -1.18 -29.64
N PRO A 777 -21.33 0.07 -29.23
CA PRO A 777 -20.27 1.01 -28.91
C PRO A 777 -19.50 0.52 -27.68
N TYR A 778 -18.19 0.36 -27.82
CA TYR A 778 -17.30 0.11 -26.69
C TYR A 778 -16.15 1.09 -26.81
N ILE A 779 -15.87 1.88 -25.77
CA ILE A 779 -14.63 2.69 -25.69
C ILE A 779 -13.58 2.04 -24.78
N LEU A 780 -14.01 1.21 -23.82
CA LEU A 780 -13.15 0.70 -22.75
C LEU A 780 -13.32 -0.81 -22.63
N ARG A 781 -12.33 -1.60 -23.06
CA ARG A 781 -12.38 -3.06 -22.95
C ARG A 781 -11.14 -3.57 -22.21
N SER A 782 -11.32 -4.01 -20.96
CA SER A 782 -10.31 -4.82 -20.28
C SER A 782 -10.39 -6.27 -20.79
N SER A 783 -9.25 -6.88 -21.05
CA SER A 783 -9.14 -8.20 -21.70
C SER A 783 -9.47 -9.34 -20.73
N ASN A 784 -10.77 -9.57 -20.50
CA ASN A 784 -11.43 -10.87 -20.23
C ASN A 784 -12.88 -10.63 -19.73
N PHE A 785 -13.79 -10.28 -20.65
CA PHE A 785 -15.22 -10.18 -20.37
C PHE A 785 -16.05 -11.06 -21.31
N ARG A 786 -16.72 -12.06 -20.72
CA ARG A 786 -18.03 -12.52 -21.20
C ARG A 786 -19.00 -11.34 -21.12
N MET A 787 -19.74 -11.10 -22.20
CA MET A 787 -20.91 -10.23 -22.40
C MET A 787 -21.25 -9.18 -21.33
N LEU A 788 -21.64 -7.98 -21.79
CA LEU A 788 -22.45 -7.00 -21.06
C LEU A 788 -23.64 -7.66 -20.34
N ARG A 789 -23.42 -8.12 -19.11
CA ARG A 789 -24.38 -8.05 -18.03
C ARG A 789 -23.60 -7.57 -16.82
N THR A 790 -24.11 -6.49 -16.23
CA THR A 790 -23.73 -5.90 -14.93
C THR A 790 -22.37 -5.16 -14.87
N PHE A 791 -22.38 -3.88 -15.26
CA PHE A 791 -21.78 -2.86 -14.39
C PHE A 791 -22.67 -2.78 -13.15
N ASN A 792 -22.27 -3.43 -12.06
CA ASN A 792 -22.95 -3.30 -10.78
C ASN A 792 -22.42 -2.04 -10.10
N ARG A 793 -23.32 -1.11 -9.79
CA ARG A 793 -23.22 0.02 -8.85
C ARG A 793 -21.79 0.55 -8.61
N HIS A 794 -21.35 1.52 -9.42
CA HIS A 794 -20.61 2.73 -9.01
C HIS A 794 -20.31 3.56 -10.27
N ASP A 795 -21.04 4.67 -10.41
CA ASP A 795 -20.72 6.01 -10.93
C ASP A 795 -19.75 6.29 -12.10
N TYR A 796 -19.25 5.31 -12.86
CA TYR A 796 -18.15 5.61 -13.80
C TYR A 796 -18.49 5.73 -15.29
N PHE A 797 -19.56 5.12 -15.81
CA PHE A 797 -20.05 5.33 -17.20
C PHE A 797 -21.54 4.97 -17.32
N PRO A 798 -22.28 5.51 -18.29
CA PRO A 798 -23.74 5.41 -18.30
C PRO A 798 -24.21 3.96 -18.53
N ILE A 799 -24.97 3.45 -17.57
CA ILE A 799 -25.78 2.24 -17.72
C ILE A 799 -27.07 2.66 -18.44
N TYR A 800 -27.03 2.72 -19.77
CA TYR A 800 -28.28 2.61 -20.52
C TYR A 800 -28.54 1.14 -20.83
N LYS A 801 -29.68 0.65 -20.35
CA LYS A 801 -30.38 -0.45 -21.01
C LYS A 801 -30.60 0.01 -22.46
N GLU A 802 -30.36 -0.90 -23.41
CA GLU A 802 -30.56 -0.77 -24.87
C GLU A 802 -29.30 -0.40 -25.66
N THR A 803 -28.74 -1.46 -26.25
CA THR A 803 -27.64 -1.52 -27.21
C THR A 803 -27.96 -0.90 -28.58
N MET A 804 -28.82 0.13 -28.66
CA MET A 804 -29.33 0.64 -29.94
C MET A 804 -29.16 2.16 -30.09
N ILE A 805 -27.99 2.56 -30.58
CA ILE A 805 -27.65 3.98 -30.83
C ILE A 805 -28.49 4.56 -31.97
N LEU A 806 -28.62 3.84 -33.10
CA LEU A 806 -29.32 4.37 -34.26
C LEU A 806 -30.81 4.63 -33.96
N SER A 807 -31.46 3.71 -33.24
CA SER A 807 -32.87 3.88 -32.87
C SER A 807 -33.07 5.05 -31.91
N THR A 808 -32.16 5.25 -30.95
CA THR A 808 -32.24 6.40 -30.03
C THR A 808 -31.96 7.73 -30.72
N ILE A 809 -31.04 7.80 -31.68
CA ILE A 809 -30.80 8.98 -32.51
C ILE A 809 -32.04 9.32 -33.34
N ILE A 810 -32.62 8.35 -34.05
CA ILE A 810 -33.79 8.59 -34.90
C ILE A 810 -35.03 8.87 -34.04
N ALA A 811 -35.21 8.21 -32.89
CA ALA A 811 -36.30 8.50 -31.96
C ALA A 811 -36.23 9.93 -31.43
N LYS A 812 -35.02 10.42 -31.11
CA LYS A 812 -34.82 11.80 -30.70
C LYS A 812 -35.15 12.79 -31.83
N ALA A 813 -34.73 12.50 -33.05
CA ALA A 813 -35.07 13.32 -34.22
C ALA A 813 -36.58 13.34 -34.49
N CYS A 814 -37.25 12.19 -34.41
CA CYS A 814 -38.70 12.06 -34.47
C CYS A 814 -39.40 12.86 -33.36
N ALA A 815 -38.93 12.76 -32.11
CA ALA A 815 -39.47 13.51 -30.97
C ALA A 815 -39.41 15.02 -31.18
N GLU A 816 -38.26 15.53 -31.67
CA GLU A 816 -38.08 16.94 -31.99
C GLU A 816 -39.02 17.41 -33.11
N VAL A 817 -39.18 16.63 -34.19
CA VAL A 817 -40.01 16.99 -35.34
C VAL A 817 -41.51 16.84 -35.05
N TRP A 818 -41.89 15.78 -34.32
CA TRP A 818 -43.28 15.51 -33.97
C TRP A 818 -43.77 16.31 -32.75
N GLN A 819 -42.87 16.96 -32.02
CA GLN A 819 -43.14 17.68 -30.76
C GLN A 819 -43.74 16.76 -29.68
N GLU A 820 -43.15 15.58 -29.52
CA GLU A 820 -43.57 14.54 -28.56
C GLU A 820 -42.44 14.21 -27.58
N ASP A 821 -42.77 13.60 -26.43
CA ASP A 821 -41.78 13.13 -25.47
C ASP A 821 -41.04 11.91 -26.03
N VAL A 822 -39.70 11.94 -26.03
CA VAL A 822 -38.86 10.86 -26.55
C VAL A 822 -39.11 9.53 -25.81
N ASN A 823 -39.44 9.56 -24.52
CA ASN A 823 -39.77 8.36 -23.75
C ASN A 823 -41.13 7.78 -24.15
N LEU A 824 -42.07 8.63 -24.57
CA LEU A 824 -43.38 8.20 -25.08
C LEU A 824 -43.22 7.49 -26.42
N ILE A 825 -42.48 8.10 -27.36
CA ILE A 825 -42.14 7.49 -28.66
C ILE A 825 -41.39 6.17 -28.47
N THR A 826 -40.40 6.14 -27.57
CA THR A 826 -39.59 4.94 -27.32
C THR A 826 -40.44 3.81 -26.73
N LYS A 827 -41.40 4.13 -25.86
CA LYS A 827 -42.33 3.16 -25.24
C LYS A 827 -43.40 2.63 -26.21
N GLU A 828 -43.86 3.45 -27.16
CA GLU A 828 -44.83 3.04 -28.19
C GLU A 828 -44.18 2.32 -29.38
N SER A 829 -42.87 2.50 -29.54
CA SER A 829 -42.07 1.76 -30.51
C SER A 829 -41.78 0.34 -30.01
N THR A 830 -41.87 -0.65 -30.90
CA THR A 830 -41.70 -2.07 -30.55
C THR A 830 -40.23 -2.47 -30.39
N ILE A 831 -39.88 -2.97 -29.20
CA ILE A 831 -38.50 -3.37 -28.81
C ILE A 831 -38.31 -4.90 -28.75
N ASP A 832 -39.40 -5.68 -28.60
CA ASP A 832 -39.30 -7.03 -28.04
C ASP A 832 -39.49 -8.22 -29.03
N GLN A 833 -39.75 -7.99 -30.33
CA GLN A 833 -39.82 -9.06 -31.34
C GLN A 833 -39.29 -8.61 -32.71
N PRO A 834 -38.62 -9.48 -33.51
CA PRO A 834 -38.20 -9.14 -34.86
C PRO A 834 -39.42 -8.95 -35.76
N ILE A 835 -39.73 -7.69 -36.08
CA ILE A 835 -40.82 -7.33 -36.98
C ILE A 835 -40.26 -7.34 -38.40
N LYS A 836 -40.98 -7.99 -39.31
CA LYS A 836 -40.63 -8.00 -40.73
C LYS A 836 -41.34 -6.86 -41.45
N GLU A 837 -40.58 -5.91 -42.00
CA GLU A 837 -41.11 -4.76 -42.75
C GLU A 837 -40.49 -4.67 -44.14
N VAL A 838 -41.19 -3.98 -45.05
CA VAL A 838 -40.69 -3.70 -46.39
C VAL A 838 -39.67 -2.56 -46.34
N VAL A 839 -38.40 -2.90 -46.51
CA VAL A 839 -37.27 -1.94 -46.42
C VAL A 839 -36.87 -1.35 -47.79
N GLY A 840 -37.32 -1.96 -48.89
CA GLY A 840 -37.03 -1.50 -50.24
C GLY A 840 -37.48 -2.46 -51.33
N THR A 841 -36.98 -2.26 -52.55
CA THR A 841 -37.24 -3.14 -53.71
C THR A 841 -35.98 -3.46 -54.51
N ILE A 842 -35.86 -4.70 -55.01
CA ILE A 842 -34.88 -5.11 -56.04
C ILE A 842 -35.65 -5.50 -57.29
N SER A 843 -35.36 -4.85 -58.42
CA SER A 843 -36.00 -5.15 -59.72
C SER A 843 -37.54 -5.24 -59.65
N GLY A 844 -38.17 -4.43 -58.80
CA GLY A 844 -39.63 -4.37 -58.62
C GLY A 844 -40.22 -5.40 -57.64
N LYS A 845 -39.42 -6.21 -56.95
CA LYS A 845 -39.87 -7.09 -55.86
C LYS A 845 -39.56 -6.46 -54.50
N GLU A 846 -40.54 -6.48 -53.59
CA GLU A 846 -40.39 -6.03 -52.21
C GLU A 846 -39.36 -6.87 -51.45
N ILE A 847 -38.53 -6.18 -50.68
CA ILE A 847 -37.55 -6.76 -49.77
C ILE A 847 -38.12 -6.63 -48.38
N ILE A 848 -38.35 -7.76 -47.73
CA ILE A 848 -38.89 -7.83 -46.39
C ILE A 848 -37.75 -8.27 -45.47
N GLU A 849 -37.26 -7.34 -44.67
CA GLU A 849 -36.18 -7.60 -43.71
C GLU A 849 -36.71 -7.65 -42.29
N ALA A 850 -36.02 -8.41 -41.43
CA ALA A 850 -36.22 -8.32 -40.00
C ALA A 850 -35.63 -7.00 -39.51
N CYS A 851 -36.49 -6.13 -38.97
CA CYS A 851 -36.09 -4.83 -38.48
C CYS A 851 -35.81 -4.88 -36.98
N ASP A 852 -34.74 -4.23 -36.56
CA ASP A 852 -34.37 -4.12 -35.15
C ASP A 852 -35.29 -3.16 -34.39
N TYR A 853 -35.81 -2.14 -35.08
CA TYR A 853 -36.67 -1.14 -34.46
C TYR A 853 -37.65 -0.50 -35.45
N VAL A 854 -38.85 -0.19 -34.98
CA VAL A 854 -39.85 0.55 -35.74
C VAL A 854 -40.34 1.70 -34.88
N ILE A 855 -40.12 2.93 -35.34
CA ILE A 855 -40.53 4.15 -34.64
C ILE A 855 -41.86 4.62 -35.18
N THR A 856 -42.87 4.62 -34.32
CA THR A 856 -44.22 5.09 -34.64
C THR A 856 -44.55 6.38 -33.91
N LYS A 857 -45.22 7.29 -34.63
CA LYS A 857 -45.78 8.52 -34.05
C LYS A 857 -46.97 8.19 -33.18
N SER A 858 -47.06 8.81 -32.00
CA SER A 858 -48.13 8.49 -31.07
C SER A 858 -49.49 8.90 -31.66
N PRO A 859 -50.53 8.05 -31.54
CA PRO A 859 -51.87 8.46 -31.94
C PRO A 859 -52.30 9.59 -31.00
N LYS A 860 -52.46 10.81 -31.52
CA LYS A 860 -53.07 11.91 -30.76
C LYS A 860 -54.43 11.43 -30.26
N GLU A 861 -54.60 11.27 -28.95
CA GLU A 861 -55.93 11.24 -28.36
C GLU A 861 -56.63 12.53 -28.81
N ALA A 862 -57.74 12.39 -29.54
CA ALA A 862 -58.57 13.53 -29.89
C ALA A 862 -58.96 14.24 -28.58
N PRO A 863 -58.87 15.58 -28.49
CA PRO A 863 -59.46 16.27 -27.35
C PRO A 863 -60.96 15.94 -27.37
N ASN A 864 -61.48 15.43 -26.24
CA ASN A 864 -62.90 15.16 -26.02
C ASN A 864 -63.79 16.36 -26.40
#